data_AF-A0A6A7AE64-F1
#
_entry.id   AF-A0A6A7AE64-F1
#
_cell.length_a   1.000
_cell.length_b   1.000
_cell.length_c   1.000
_cell.angle_alpha   90.00
_cell.angle_beta   90.00
_cell.angle_gamma   90.00
#
_symmetry.space_group_name_H-M   'P 1'
#
loop_
_entity.id
_entity.type
_entity.pdbx_description
1 polymer ?
#
loop_
_entity_poly.entity_id
_entity_poly.type
_entity_poly.pdbx_seq_one_letter_code
_entity_poly.pdbx_strand_id
1 'polypeptide(L)'
;MPLSSSVNPLPPRQPPGFTTAHHNGSGFKNPWPSYQNSTIPTLLKARWSIPKNFVPVPADRLGLVEVRKPDLAAQPDGLKATWIGHASFLIETSRQKGSDRGMRILLDPVWSERVGPYGMVGPVRFTPPPCTIDELPEIDAVCISHDHYDHLDSDTLKKLNANHDGNLRYFCALGVKSVLIGLGVGIKAEQVTEMDWWDGTMLEREGVGNVELICTPAQHRSGRAPWNFDGTLWCSWAIKEPGAEGKRLFFAGDTGYCHVSSDTEYSHHNAPHPPCPAFKEIGELYGPFDLALVPAGCFKPRSVLSGQHSSPEDSLAIHRDVKSKKSIAMHYGTFRGAFSAQYEPVTEPVERWKKGAEVEGLEWDKERNSRSASRDADRSRNDRRDRPDDGSRSPSGPARPHNPFASKHESDGRTAQENPFSTRKDRDDNATLSKEERRKERKLDRHYPAIEHSHHARLSGHVRIGDLQALALYLLADGNAPQWVSVRSRTSIQKVVMLMVPGLDLGMFNGSIALEPVLPTPIPADENVEVDTLPDAAASAKDDAEPKRLRISPDDFYPATLRSSRLPAAMKPLADIFEHVWPIKTPGEHRNNQYSRLHSPIHTMLTSQIPKSQDEKNLKKKGNHKGPLPQNSKHWDNKRTRITEYIASLTDQQENEYVLHPTMFTTPESKAAALQRRIDAKQSVDDGWVDSNVASLEEGEVPENEVEQGSVTAGKRVISVDCEMCKAENDEFVLTRVSLLDWDGETVLDRLVKPDLAIKDYLTQYSGITAAMLENVTTTLADIQKDLLKVLTPRTILVGHSLNSDLNAMKITHPFLIDTGILYPHPRGPPYKQSLKWLAQKFLHREVQKGSKGHDSVEDARTALDLVKQKCEKGPSWGTGDTNAESIFKRLGRSTRPKSINQYRNGAVIDWGEPNRGHGNHAKVSIGCKSDNEVVEAVDLAVKGSAIGKEGTTESIDFVWARLRELELARGWWDDAKSADIEAIRQTALERIGLSREDTEIDVEVKGSELGDAVSRTVKHIAHIYESLPRCTAFIVYSGTGDPREIRRLQAMQQQYRREYQTKNWDNLSVKWTDTEIQALSKACQEARNGVAFIGVK
;
A
#
# COMPACT_ATOMS: atom_id res chain seq x y z
N MET A 1 15.87 -28.91 -34.56
CA MET A 1 16.44 -30.26 -34.35
C MET A 1 15.49 -31.05 -33.46
N PRO A 2 15.41 -32.38 -33.58
CA PRO A 2 14.67 -33.19 -32.61
C PRO A 2 15.27 -33.00 -31.21
N LEU A 3 14.43 -33.07 -30.18
CA LEU A 3 14.88 -33.02 -28.79
C LEU A 3 15.81 -34.20 -28.51
N SER A 4 16.92 -33.95 -27.81
CA SER A 4 17.95 -34.96 -27.48
C SER A 4 17.51 -36.01 -26.44
N SER A 5 16.24 -35.94 -26.01
CA SER A 5 15.63 -36.79 -25.00
C SER A 5 14.35 -37.42 -25.52
N SER A 6 14.03 -38.62 -25.08
CA SER A 6 12.78 -39.33 -25.37
C SER A 6 11.86 -39.29 -24.14
N VAL A 7 10.55 -39.27 -24.36
CA VAL A 7 9.54 -39.27 -23.30
C VAL A 7 8.52 -40.35 -23.65
N ASN A 8 8.46 -41.40 -22.82
CA ASN A 8 7.61 -42.56 -23.04
C ASN A 8 6.60 -42.70 -21.90
N PRO A 9 5.28 -42.66 -22.16
CA PRO A 9 4.28 -42.86 -21.12
C PRO A 9 4.44 -44.20 -20.40
N LEU A 10 4.26 -44.20 -19.10
CA LEU A 10 4.20 -45.39 -18.25
C LEU A 10 2.74 -45.73 -17.95
N PRO A 11 2.42 -47.01 -17.70
CA PRO A 11 1.09 -47.38 -17.23
C PRO A 11 0.77 -46.66 -15.91
N PRO A 12 -0.37 -45.96 -15.81
CA PRO A 12 -0.74 -45.27 -14.57
C PRO A 12 -0.99 -46.28 -13.45
N ARG A 13 -0.57 -45.95 -12.23
CA ARG A 13 -0.84 -46.77 -11.03
C ARG A 13 -1.80 -46.01 -10.13
N GLN A 14 -3.05 -46.43 -10.16
CA GLN A 14 -4.12 -45.79 -9.41
C GLN A 14 -4.41 -46.56 -8.11
N PRO A 15 -4.74 -45.87 -7.02
CA PRO A 15 -5.16 -46.53 -5.78
C PRO A 15 -6.52 -47.24 -5.96
N PRO A 16 -6.82 -48.27 -5.14
CA PRO A 16 -8.13 -48.91 -5.14
C PRO A 16 -9.25 -47.89 -4.89
N GLY A 17 -10.25 -47.85 -5.79
CA GLY A 17 -11.37 -46.90 -5.68
C GLY A 17 -11.09 -45.50 -6.24
N PHE A 18 -9.98 -45.32 -6.98
CA PHE A 18 -9.71 -44.08 -7.71
C PHE A 18 -10.87 -43.70 -8.65
N THR A 19 -11.18 -42.41 -8.68
CA THR A 19 -12.18 -41.80 -9.58
C THR A 19 -11.62 -40.50 -10.14
N THR A 20 -12.16 -40.02 -11.26
CA THR A 20 -11.84 -38.71 -11.84
C THR A 20 -12.59 -37.55 -11.17
N ALA A 21 -12.96 -37.69 -9.90
CA ALA A 21 -13.79 -36.71 -9.18
C ALA A 21 -13.11 -35.33 -8.99
N HIS A 22 -11.80 -35.23 -9.22
CA HIS A 22 -11.07 -33.96 -9.25
C HIS A 22 -11.40 -33.14 -10.50
N HIS A 23 -11.95 -33.74 -11.56
CA HIS A 23 -12.49 -33.01 -12.72
C HIS A 23 -13.89 -32.48 -12.42
N ASN A 24 -14.15 -31.21 -12.72
CA ASN A 24 -15.47 -30.58 -12.52
C ASN A 24 -16.15 -30.13 -13.83
N GLY A 25 -15.61 -30.55 -14.98
CA GLY A 25 -16.14 -30.29 -16.33
C GLY A 25 -15.43 -29.16 -17.07
N SER A 26 -15.18 -28.03 -16.41
CA SER A 26 -14.47 -26.86 -16.99
C SER A 26 -13.18 -26.49 -16.25
N GLY A 27 -12.77 -27.32 -15.29
CA GLY A 27 -11.61 -27.12 -14.43
C GLY A 27 -11.50 -28.24 -13.40
N PHE A 28 -10.86 -27.94 -12.27
CA PHE A 28 -10.48 -28.91 -11.26
C PHE A 28 -11.01 -28.57 -9.87
N LYS A 29 -11.03 -29.54 -8.96
CA LYS A 29 -11.43 -29.36 -7.56
C LYS A 29 -10.74 -30.39 -6.67
N ASN A 30 -10.61 -30.07 -5.38
CA ASN A 30 -10.24 -31.07 -4.39
C ASN A 30 -11.42 -32.01 -4.12
N PRO A 31 -11.25 -33.34 -4.27
CA PRO A 31 -12.33 -34.30 -4.04
C PRO A 31 -12.51 -34.69 -2.57
N TRP A 32 -11.57 -34.32 -1.70
CA TRP A 32 -11.52 -34.80 -0.31
C TRP A 32 -12.19 -33.84 0.69
N PRO A 33 -12.89 -34.35 1.73
CA PRO A 33 -13.47 -33.53 2.80
C PRO A 33 -12.44 -32.74 3.63
N SER A 34 -11.18 -33.17 3.62
CA SER A 34 -10.04 -32.47 4.22
C SER A 34 -9.80 -31.08 3.64
N TYR A 35 -10.40 -30.76 2.49
CA TYR A 35 -10.36 -29.46 1.86
C TYR A 35 -11.66 -28.69 2.06
N GLN A 36 -11.56 -27.46 2.60
CA GLN A 36 -12.69 -26.53 2.66
C GLN A 36 -12.31 -25.16 2.09
N ASN A 37 -13.24 -24.56 1.37
CA ASN A 37 -13.11 -23.18 0.90
C ASN A 37 -13.31 -22.20 2.05
N SER A 38 -12.42 -21.22 2.16
CA SER A 38 -12.63 -20.10 3.08
C SER A 38 -13.92 -19.36 2.69
N THR A 39 -14.84 -19.24 3.64
CA THR A 39 -16.11 -18.52 3.41
C THR A 39 -15.87 -17.01 3.40
N ILE A 40 -16.74 -16.24 2.70
CA ILE A 40 -16.66 -14.76 2.68
C ILE A 40 -16.58 -14.17 4.10
N PRO A 41 -17.38 -14.62 5.08
CA PRO A 41 -17.26 -14.17 6.47
C PRO A 41 -15.91 -14.51 7.11
N THR A 42 -15.31 -15.68 6.85
CA THR A 42 -13.98 -16.04 7.35
C THR A 42 -12.89 -15.17 6.73
N LEU A 43 -12.97 -14.89 5.43
CA LEU A 43 -12.06 -13.97 4.74
C LEU A 43 -12.23 -12.52 5.24
N LEU A 44 -13.46 -12.08 5.51
CA LEU A 44 -13.71 -10.78 6.14
C LEU A 44 -13.19 -10.78 7.58
N LYS A 45 -13.42 -11.83 8.37
CA LYS A 45 -12.92 -11.91 9.74
C LYS A 45 -11.39 -11.89 9.75
N ALA A 46 -10.70 -12.68 8.93
CA ALA A 46 -9.24 -12.63 8.79
C ALA A 46 -8.74 -11.28 8.24
N ARG A 47 -9.51 -10.59 7.39
CA ARG A 47 -9.14 -9.28 6.86
C ARG A 47 -9.42 -8.13 7.85
N TRP A 48 -10.29 -8.31 8.83
CA TRP A 48 -10.76 -7.26 9.76
C TRP A 48 -10.47 -7.55 11.24
N SER A 49 -9.93 -8.72 11.58
CA SER A 49 -9.47 -9.04 12.95
C SER A 49 -8.22 -8.25 13.31
N ILE A 50 -8.17 -7.77 14.55
CA ILE A 50 -7.10 -7.00 15.18
C ILE A 50 -6.65 -7.85 16.37
N PRO A 51 -5.35 -8.10 16.58
CA PRO A 51 -4.21 -7.38 16.00
C PRO A 51 -3.66 -8.07 14.75
N LYS A 52 -3.47 -7.30 13.68
CA LYS A 52 -2.65 -7.70 12.54
C LYS A 52 -1.21 -7.48 12.93
N ASN A 53 -0.60 -8.50 13.51
CA ASN A 53 0.82 -8.48 13.85
C ASN A 53 1.62 -8.68 12.57
N PHE A 54 1.70 -7.67 11.70
CA PHE A 54 2.67 -7.70 10.60
C PHE A 54 4.04 -7.98 11.21
N VAL A 55 4.58 -9.17 10.94
CA VAL A 55 5.86 -9.56 11.49
C VAL A 55 6.91 -9.08 10.49
N PRO A 56 7.66 -8.01 10.78
CA PRO A 56 8.70 -7.55 9.87
C PRO A 56 9.73 -8.65 9.67
N VAL A 57 10.38 -8.66 8.51
CA VAL A 57 11.63 -9.40 8.35
C VAL A 57 12.65 -8.71 9.26
N PRO A 58 13.33 -9.42 10.19
CA PRO A 58 14.32 -8.80 11.08
C PRO A 58 15.37 -8.00 10.27
N ALA A 59 15.65 -6.77 10.69
CA ALA A 59 16.54 -5.85 9.97
C ALA A 59 17.99 -6.34 9.97
N ASP A 60 18.40 -7.01 11.04
CA ASP A 60 19.70 -7.67 11.20
C ASP A 60 19.82 -8.99 10.41
N ARG A 61 18.70 -9.46 9.82
CA ARG A 61 18.57 -10.76 9.16
C ARG A 61 18.91 -11.94 10.07
N LEU A 62 19.01 -11.73 11.39
CA LEU A 62 19.23 -12.80 12.36
C LEU A 62 18.03 -13.75 12.34
N GLY A 63 18.31 -15.05 12.23
CA GLY A 63 17.28 -16.09 12.12
C GLY A 63 16.74 -16.34 10.71
N LEU A 64 17.17 -15.59 9.68
CA LEU A 64 16.89 -15.94 8.29
C LEU A 64 17.72 -17.16 7.85
N VAL A 65 17.26 -17.80 6.77
CA VAL A 65 17.98 -18.90 6.13
C VAL A 65 19.34 -18.38 5.65
N GLU A 66 20.41 -19.04 6.09
CA GLU A 66 21.78 -18.74 5.66
C GLU A 66 21.95 -19.10 4.18
N VAL A 67 22.23 -18.10 3.33
CA VAL A 67 22.48 -18.31 1.91
C VAL A 67 23.90 -18.81 1.71
N ARG A 68 24.03 -19.99 1.11
CA ARG A 68 25.32 -20.63 0.83
C ARG A 68 25.48 -20.85 -0.66
N LYS A 69 26.67 -20.57 -1.19
CA LYS A 69 27.00 -20.93 -2.57
C LYS A 69 26.90 -22.47 -2.70
N PRO A 70 26.09 -22.98 -3.65
CA PRO A 70 25.88 -24.41 -3.77
C PRO A 70 27.10 -25.09 -4.39
N ASP A 71 27.40 -26.30 -3.93
CA ASP A 71 28.29 -27.20 -4.67
C ASP A 71 27.50 -27.81 -5.83
N LEU A 72 27.81 -27.38 -7.06
CA LEU A 72 27.15 -27.83 -8.29
C LEU A 72 27.96 -28.89 -9.04
N ALA A 73 29.05 -29.40 -8.46
CA ALA A 73 29.79 -30.52 -9.04
C ALA A 73 28.92 -31.79 -9.11
N ALA A 74 29.13 -32.57 -10.17
CA ALA A 74 28.47 -33.87 -10.34
C ALA A 74 28.88 -34.80 -9.20
N GLN A 75 27.91 -35.54 -8.65
CA GLN A 75 28.18 -36.51 -7.60
C GLN A 75 28.20 -37.92 -8.19
N PRO A 76 29.19 -38.76 -7.84
CA PRO A 76 29.36 -40.07 -8.47
C PRO A 76 28.32 -41.09 -8.02
N ASP A 77 27.78 -40.95 -6.79
CA ASP A 77 26.90 -41.94 -6.16
C ASP A 77 25.70 -41.27 -5.45
N GLY A 78 24.50 -41.82 -5.67
CA GLY A 78 23.28 -41.46 -4.94
C GLY A 78 22.53 -40.22 -5.45
N LEU A 79 21.41 -39.93 -4.79
CA LEU A 79 20.54 -38.80 -5.08
C LEU A 79 21.02 -37.53 -4.36
N LYS A 80 21.19 -36.44 -5.09
CA LYS A 80 21.56 -35.11 -4.57
C LYS A 80 20.39 -34.13 -4.74
N ALA A 81 20.08 -33.39 -3.68
CA ALA A 81 19.10 -32.32 -3.72
C ALA A 81 19.74 -31.01 -3.25
N THR A 82 19.68 -29.98 -4.09
CA THR A 82 20.19 -28.63 -3.80
C THR A 82 19.01 -27.69 -3.68
N TRP A 83 18.80 -27.13 -2.49
CA TRP A 83 17.75 -26.14 -2.26
C TRP A 83 18.18 -24.76 -2.76
N ILE A 84 17.44 -24.20 -3.70
CA ILE A 84 17.68 -22.86 -4.25
C ILE A 84 16.89 -21.79 -3.49
N GLY A 85 15.83 -22.18 -2.79
CA GLY A 85 14.96 -21.28 -2.03
C GLY A 85 13.50 -21.48 -2.40
N HIS A 86 12.61 -21.16 -1.47
CA HIS A 86 11.17 -21.42 -1.58
C HIS A 86 10.89 -22.89 -1.89
N ALA A 87 10.22 -23.21 -3.01
CA ALA A 87 10.01 -24.57 -3.50
C ALA A 87 11.03 -25.01 -4.56
N SER A 88 12.00 -24.16 -4.91
CA SER A 88 12.95 -24.43 -6.00
C SER A 88 14.05 -25.39 -5.56
N PHE A 89 14.15 -26.53 -6.25
CA PHE A 89 15.19 -27.54 -6.02
C PHE A 89 15.82 -28.00 -7.32
N LEU A 90 17.15 -28.13 -7.31
CA LEU A 90 17.89 -28.90 -8.31
C LEU A 90 18.14 -30.31 -7.76
N ILE A 91 17.59 -31.31 -8.44
CA ILE A 91 17.76 -32.72 -8.14
C ILE A 91 18.74 -33.33 -9.14
N GLU A 92 19.75 -34.04 -8.66
CA GLU A 92 20.61 -34.87 -9.50
C GLU A 92 20.44 -36.33 -9.08
N THR A 93 20.02 -37.20 -10.00
CA THR A 93 19.90 -38.64 -9.78
C THR A 93 21.27 -39.30 -9.69
N SER A 94 21.30 -40.55 -9.25
CA SER A 94 22.47 -41.40 -9.26
C SER A 94 23.00 -41.53 -10.68
N ARG A 95 24.31 -41.36 -10.84
CA ARG A 95 25.00 -41.53 -12.12
C ARG A 95 24.83 -42.95 -12.64
N GLN A 96 24.34 -43.08 -13.87
CA GLN A 96 24.21 -44.38 -14.53
C GLN A 96 25.55 -44.84 -15.10
N LYS A 97 25.74 -46.15 -15.21
CA LYS A 97 26.99 -46.74 -15.72
C LYS A 97 27.23 -46.28 -17.15
N GLY A 98 28.37 -45.62 -17.38
CA GLY A 98 28.76 -45.07 -18.68
C GLY A 98 28.35 -43.63 -18.92
N SER A 99 27.74 -42.95 -17.95
CA SER A 99 27.52 -41.50 -17.97
C SER A 99 28.51 -40.75 -17.09
N ASP A 100 28.77 -39.48 -17.43
CA ASP A 100 29.61 -38.57 -16.65
C ASP A 100 28.86 -37.97 -15.44
N ARG A 101 27.52 -37.93 -15.47
CA ARG A 101 26.67 -37.32 -14.42
C ARG A 101 25.32 -38.02 -14.28
N GLY A 102 24.59 -37.69 -13.22
CA GLY A 102 23.17 -38.03 -13.10
C GLY A 102 22.24 -37.17 -13.94
N MET A 103 20.96 -37.56 -14.01
CA MET A 103 19.91 -36.71 -14.57
C MET A 103 19.60 -35.55 -13.63
N ARG A 104 19.48 -34.35 -14.19
CA ARG A 104 19.26 -33.09 -13.47
C ARG A 104 17.85 -32.56 -13.72
N ILE A 105 17.06 -32.51 -12.66
CA ILE A 105 15.66 -32.11 -12.69
C ILE A 105 15.49 -30.89 -11.80
N LEU A 106 14.94 -29.83 -12.36
CA LEU A 106 14.67 -28.59 -11.65
C LEU A 106 13.17 -28.52 -11.29
N LEU A 107 12.87 -28.39 -10.02
CA LEU A 107 11.51 -28.37 -9.48
C LEU A 107 11.10 -26.94 -9.17
N ASP A 108 9.92 -26.51 -9.64
CA ASP A 108 9.32 -25.18 -9.40
C ASP A 108 10.33 -24.02 -9.37
N PRO A 109 11.05 -23.75 -10.48
CA PRO A 109 12.16 -22.81 -10.49
C PRO A 109 11.72 -21.35 -10.43
N VAL A 110 12.22 -20.63 -9.42
CA VAL A 110 11.98 -19.20 -9.23
C VAL A 110 13.26 -18.49 -8.82
N TRP A 111 13.74 -17.58 -9.65
CA TRP A 111 14.89 -16.69 -9.39
C TRP A 111 14.50 -15.22 -9.27
N SER A 112 13.29 -14.85 -9.70
CA SER A 112 12.82 -13.47 -9.62
C SER A 112 12.83 -12.91 -8.20
N GLU A 113 13.11 -11.61 -8.10
CA GLU A 113 13.03 -10.85 -6.85
C GLU A 113 11.58 -10.69 -6.40
N ARG A 114 10.64 -10.59 -7.34
CA ARG A 114 9.21 -10.45 -7.06
C ARG A 114 8.40 -11.50 -7.82
N VAL A 115 7.49 -12.17 -7.10
CA VAL A 115 6.58 -13.17 -7.68
C VAL A 115 5.19 -12.57 -7.89
N GLY A 116 4.78 -12.43 -9.15
CA GLY A 116 3.44 -11.96 -9.54
C GLY A 116 3.39 -11.47 -10.99
N PRO A 117 2.27 -10.86 -11.45
CA PRO A 117 2.10 -10.51 -12.86
C PRO A 117 3.21 -9.59 -13.35
N TYR A 118 3.96 -10.08 -14.35
CA TYR A 118 5.10 -9.40 -14.98
C TYR A 118 6.19 -8.94 -14.00
N GLY A 119 6.33 -9.58 -12.84
CA GLY A 119 7.33 -9.19 -11.81
C GLY A 119 7.08 -7.81 -11.17
N MET A 120 5.96 -7.14 -11.46
CA MET A 120 5.69 -5.76 -11.00
C MET A 120 4.89 -5.68 -9.69
N VAL A 121 4.01 -6.66 -9.44
CA VAL A 121 3.10 -6.71 -8.29
C VAL A 121 3.21 -8.07 -7.63
N GLY A 122 3.26 -8.15 -6.31
CA GLY A 122 3.29 -9.41 -5.56
C GLY A 122 4.40 -9.48 -4.50
N PRO A 123 4.51 -10.60 -3.75
CA PRO A 123 5.51 -10.77 -2.70
C PRO A 123 6.95 -10.55 -3.18
N VAL A 124 7.76 -9.88 -2.36
CA VAL A 124 9.19 -9.68 -2.59
C VAL A 124 9.96 -10.76 -1.85
N ARG A 125 10.99 -11.28 -2.51
CA ARG A 125 11.98 -12.20 -1.96
C ARG A 125 12.76 -11.49 -0.84
N PHE A 126 12.84 -12.10 0.33
CA PHE A 126 13.69 -11.57 1.41
C PHE A 126 15.01 -12.34 1.61
N THR A 127 15.18 -13.46 0.90
CA THR A 127 16.42 -14.25 0.87
C THR A 127 16.86 -14.45 -0.58
N PRO A 128 18.00 -13.89 -1.02
CA PRO A 128 18.44 -13.97 -2.41
C PRO A 128 18.68 -15.42 -2.85
N PRO A 129 18.55 -15.75 -4.16
CA PRO A 129 18.92 -17.06 -4.65
C PRO A 129 20.43 -17.30 -4.43
N PRO A 130 20.86 -18.54 -4.14
CA PRO A 130 22.23 -18.86 -3.77
C PRO A 130 23.21 -18.91 -4.96
N CYS A 131 22.69 -18.87 -6.19
CA CYS A 131 23.45 -18.82 -7.45
C CYS A 131 22.59 -18.17 -8.55
N THR A 132 23.20 -17.73 -9.64
CA THR A 132 22.49 -17.26 -10.83
C THR A 132 22.04 -18.43 -11.70
N ILE A 133 21.13 -18.18 -12.66
CA ILE A 133 20.72 -19.21 -13.64
C ILE A 133 21.91 -19.64 -14.52
N ASP A 134 22.82 -18.72 -14.82
CA ASP A 134 24.00 -19.00 -15.66
C ASP A 134 25.06 -19.84 -14.92
N GLU A 135 25.02 -19.85 -13.59
CA GLU A 135 25.86 -20.73 -12.76
C GLU A 135 25.29 -22.15 -12.65
N LEU A 136 24.02 -22.38 -13.05
CA LEU A 136 23.43 -23.71 -13.01
C LEU A 136 24.14 -24.64 -13.98
N PRO A 137 24.35 -25.90 -13.59
CA PRO A 137 24.86 -26.88 -14.53
C PRO A 137 23.77 -27.26 -15.53
N GLU A 138 24.12 -28.05 -16.54
CA GLU A 138 23.15 -28.47 -17.55
C GLU A 138 21.93 -29.19 -16.93
N ILE A 139 20.72 -28.74 -17.26
CA ILE A 139 19.44 -29.27 -16.79
C ILE A 139 18.81 -30.14 -17.88
N ASP A 140 18.22 -31.28 -17.48
CA ASP A 140 17.54 -32.21 -18.39
C ASP A 140 16.03 -32.00 -18.42
N ALA A 141 15.44 -31.64 -17.27
CA ALA A 141 14.00 -31.46 -17.14
C ALA A 141 13.62 -30.38 -16.11
N VAL A 142 12.47 -29.75 -16.33
CA VAL A 142 11.78 -28.90 -15.36
C VAL A 142 10.44 -29.52 -15.01
N CYS A 143 10.15 -29.72 -13.72
CA CYS A 143 8.83 -30.16 -13.26
C CYS A 143 8.13 -29.01 -12.54
N ILE A 144 6.90 -28.72 -12.96
CA ILE A 144 6.04 -27.68 -12.40
C ILE A 144 4.88 -28.33 -11.67
N SER A 145 4.70 -28.01 -10.39
CA SER A 145 3.60 -28.51 -9.57
C SER A 145 2.26 -27.86 -9.93
N HIS A 146 2.24 -26.53 -10.09
CA HIS A 146 1.04 -25.75 -10.42
C HIS A 146 1.41 -24.35 -10.94
N ASP A 147 0.41 -23.56 -11.36
CA ASP A 147 0.63 -22.32 -12.10
C ASP A 147 0.72 -21.03 -11.25
N HIS A 148 0.80 -21.09 -9.92
CA HIS A 148 0.99 -19.89 -9.10
C HIS A 148 2.35 -19.22 -9.38
N TYR A 149 2.43 -17.91 -9.17
CA TYR A 149 3.60 -17.10 -9.54
C TYR A 149 4.88 -17.46 -8.77
N ASP A 150 4.76 -18.01 -7.56
CA ASP A 150 5.88 -18.46 -6.73
C ASP A 150 6.31 -19.91 -6.99
N HIS A 151 5.72 -20.56 -8.00
CA HIS A 151 6.10 -21.89 -8.49
C HIS A 151 6.38 -21.91 -10.01
N LEU A 152 5.79 -20.95 -10.73
CA LEU A 152 5.91 -20.80 -12.18
C LEU A 152 6.26 -19.33 -12.51
N ASP A 153 7.57 -19.07 -12.60
CA ASP A 153 8.16 -17.75 -12.85
C ASP A 153 8.59 -17.58 -14.31
N SER A 154 7.91 -16.67 -15.03
CA SER A 154 8.12 -16.50 -16.48
C SER A 154 9.53 -16.06 -16.83
N ASP A 155 10.16 -15.20 -16.02
CA ASP A 155 11.48 -14.67 -16.33
C ASP A 155 12.57 -15.73 -16.12
N THR A 156 12.40 -16.58 -15.10
CA THR A 156 13.25 -17.75 -14.87
C THR A 156 13.13 -18.74 -16.02
N LEU A 157 11.90 -19.10 -16.42
CA LEU A 157 11.66 -20.04 -17.50
C LEU A 157 12.18 -19.52 -18.85
N LYS A 158 12.06 -18.21 -19.12
CA LYS A 158 12.63 -17.58 -20.33
C LYS A 158 14.14 -17.78 -20.41
N LYS A 159 14.86 -17.52 -19.31
CA LYS A 159 16.32 -17.66 -19.24
C LYS A 159 16.75 -19.13 -19.32
N LEU A 160 16.09 -20.02 -18.59
CA LEU A 160 16.37 -21.46 -18.66
C LEU A 160 16.18 -22.01 -20.08
N ASN A 161 15.06 -21.68 -20.73
CA ASN A 161 14.80 -22.16 -22.08
C ASN A 161 15.84 -21.65 -23.10
N ALA A 162 16.28 -20.39 -22.94
CA ALA A 162 17.32 -19.79 -23.77
C ALA A 162 18.69 -20.45 -23.55
N ASN A 163 19.10 -20.69 -22.29
CA ASN A 163 20.39 -21.31 -21.96
C ASN A 163 20.53 -22.77 -22.44
N HIS A 164 19.41 -23.40 -22.78
CA HIS A 164 19.36 -24.78 -23.29
C HIS A 164 19.00 -24.86 -24.79
N ASP A 165 19.02 -23.75 -25.52
CA ASP A 165 18.69 -23.68 -26.96
C ASP A 165 17.34 -24.36 -27.31
N GLY A 166 16.37 -24.30 -26.40
CA GLY A 166 15.06 -24.94 -26.56
C GLY A 166 15.07 -26.48 -26.51
N ASN A 167 16.14 -27.10 -25.98
CA ASN A 167 16.28 -28.55 -25.83
C ASN A 167 15.82 -29.06 -24.43
N LEU A 168 15.31 -28.17 -23.58
CA LEU A 168 14.83 -28.50 -22.24
C LEU A 168 13.43 -29.12 -22.28
N ARG A 169 13.18 -30.16 -21.47
CA ARG A 169 11.86 -30.79 -21.28
C ARG A 169 11.11 -30.20 -20.09
N TYR A 170 9.81 -30.00 -20.24
CA TYR A 170 8.93 -29.52 -19.17
C TYR A 170 7.86 -30.56 -18.86
N PHE A 171 7.59 -30.78 -17.58
CA PHE A 171 6.55 -31.67 -17.08
C PHE A 171 5.63 -30.87 -16.17
N CYS A 172 4.33 -30.92 -16.40
CA CYS A 172 3.36 -30.14 -15.65
C CYS A 172 2.01 -30.87 -15.51
N ALA A 173 1.21 -30.43 -14.54
CA ALA A 173 -0.17 -30.89 -14.38
C ALA A 173 -1.07 -30.43 -15.55
N LEU A 174 -2.20 -31.13 -15.77
CA LEU A 174 -3.21 -30.77 -16.78
C LEU A 174 -3.62 -29.28 -16.79
N GLY A 175 -3.79 -28.71 -17.97
CA GLY A 175 -4.07 -27.29 -18.20
C GLY A 175 -2.86 -26.35 -18.13
N VAL A 176 -1.79 -26.71 -17.41
CA VAL A 176 -0.60 -25.85 -17.23
C VAL A 176 0.22 -25.73 -18.52
N LYS A 177 0.13 -26.69 -19.45
CA LYS A 177 0.84 -26.62 -20.74
C LYS A 177 0.43 -25.38 -21.54
N SER A 178 -0.87 -25.08 -21.57
CA SER A 178 -1.38 -23.87 -22.22
C SER A 178 -0.85 -22.61 -21.57
N VAL A 179 -0.63 -22.62 -20.24
CA VAL A 179 -0.03 -21.50 -19.52
C VAL A 179 1.44 -21.33 -19.93
N LEU A 180 2.24 -22.39 -19.89
CA LEU A 180 3.67 -22.37 -20.26
C LEU A 180 3.90 -21.86 -21.68
N ILE A 181 3.10 -22.32 -22.64
CA ILE A 181 3.17 -21.87 -24.04
C ILE A 181 2.69 -20.42 -24.16
N GLY A 182 1.60 -20.07 -23.46
CA GLY A 182 1.00 -18.74 -23.47
C GLY A 182 1.83 -17.64 -22.80
N LEU A 183 2.90 -17.99 -22.07
CA LEU A 183 3.81 -17.01 -21.48
C LEU A 183 4.63 -16.23 -22.52
N GLY A 184 4.77 -16.73 -23.76
CA GLY A 184 5.57 -16.08 -24.79
C GLY A 184 7.09 -16.14 -24.54
N VAL A 185 7.55 -17.11 -23.75
CA VAL A 185 8.97 -17.26 -23.35
C VAL A 185 9.75 -18.26 -24.21
N GLY A 186 9.21 -18.63 -25.37
CA GLY A 186 9.86 -19.51 -26.34
C GLY A 186 9.75 -21.02 -26.06
N ILE A 187 8.97 -21.43 -25.05
CA ILE A 187 8.67 -22.83 -24.77
C ILE A 187 7.66 -23.35 -25.80
N LYS A 188 8.03 -24.42 -26.51
CA LYS A 188 7.21 -25.02 -27.57
C LYS A 188 6.39 -26.20 -27.06
N ALA A 189 5.31 -26.52 -27.76
CA ALA A 189 4.36 -27.56 -27.34
C ALA A 189 5.00 -28.96 -27.25
N GLU A 190 5.99 -29.26 -28.10
CA GLU A 190 6.74 -30.51 -28.11
C GLU A 190 7.70 -30.66 -26.93
N GLN A 191 8.06 -29.56 -26.26
CA GLN A 191 8.90 -29.58 -25.05
C GLN A 191 8.10 -29.93 -23.81
N VAL A 192 6.77 -29.74 -23.83
CA VAL A 192 5.91 -29.84 -22.64
C VAL A 192 5.10 -31.13 -22.65
N THR A 193 5.30 -31.95 -21.62
CA THR A 193 4.49 -33.12 -21.30
C THR A 193 3.52 -32.75 -20.19
N GLU A 194 2.23 -32.90 -20.47
CA GLU A 194 1.15 -32.55 -19.56
C GLU A 194 0.50 -33.84 -19.03
N MET A 195 0.27 -33.90 -17.72
CA MET A 195 -0.05 -35.15 -17.01
C MET A 195 -1.20 -34.96 -16.01
N ASP A 196 -2.12 -35.91 -15.93
CA ASP A 196 -3.12 -35.99 -14.86
C ASP A 196 -2.54 -36.71 -13.63
N TRP A 197 -3.26 -36.69 -12.51
CA TRP A 197 -2.90 -37.48 -11.34
C TRP A 197 -2.84 -38.97 -11.67
N TRP A 198 -1.76 -39.58 -11.19
CA TRP A 198 -1.33 -40.98 -11.38
C TRP A 198 -0.78 -41.32 -12.75
N ASP A 199 -0.69 -40.35 -13.67
CA ASP A 199 0.07 -40.53 -14.90
C ASP A 199 1.56 -40.61 -14.60
N GLY A 200 2.25 -41.49 -15.31
CA GLY A 200 3.70 -41.65 -15.24
C GLY A 200 4.35 -41.52 -16.61
N THR A 201 5.59 -41.08 -16.66
CA THR A 201 6.40 -41.10 -17.86
C THR A 201 7.84 -41.52 -17.54
N MET A 202 8.48 -42.19 -18.49
CA MET A 202 9.92 -42.39 -18.51
C MET A 202 10.53 -41.27 -19.34
N LEU A 203 11.45 -40.51 -18.75
CA LEU A 203 12.30 -39.58 -19.47
C LEU A 203 13.66 -40.24 -19.67
N GLU A 204 14.14 -40.29 -20.91
CA GLU A 204 15.46 -40.82 -21.24
C GLU A 204 16.27 -39.78 -22.01
N ARG A 205 17.55 -39.62 -21.66
CA ARG A 205 18.48 -38.74 -22.36
C ARG A 205 19.75 -39.50 -22.71
N GLU A 206 20.07 -39.51 -24.00
CA GLU A 206 21.23 -40.22 -24.52
C GLU A 206 22.53 -39.73 -23.85
N GLY A 207 23.37 -40.67 -23.43
CA GLY A 207 24.63 -40.37 -22.71
C GLY A 207 24.47 -39.93 -21.25
N VAL A 208 23.25 -39.70 -20.75
CA VAL A 208 22.99 -39.26 -19.37
C VAL A 208 22.31 -40.35 -18.54
N GLY A 209 21.14 -40.83 -18.98
CA GLY A 209 20.38 -41.86 -18.26
C GLY A 209 18.87 -41.70 -18.42
N ASN A 210 18.14 -42.32 -17.49
CA ASN A 210 16.68 -42.30 -17.47
C ASN A 210 16.09 -42.19 -16.05
N VAL A 211 14.86 -41.65 -15.98
CA VAL A 211 14.13 -41.42 -14.74
C VAL A 211 12.62 -41.51 -14.98
N GLU A 212 11.92 -42.12 -14.03
CA GLU A 212 10.46 -42.13 -13.99
C GLU A 212 9.95 -40.86 -13.28
N LEU A 213 9.08 -40.11 -13.95
CA LEU A 213 8.36 -38.96 -13.39
C LEU A 213 6.88 -39.30 -13.30
N ILE A 214 6.32 -39.22 -12.10
CA ILE A 214 4.92 -39.53 -11.84
C ILE A 214 4.24 -38.29 -11.28
N CYS A 215 3.18 -37.85 -11.94
CA CYS A 215 2.31 -36.77 -11.47
C CYS A 215 1.38 -37.36 -10.40
N THR A 216 1.56 -36.98 -9.14
CA THR A 216 0.75 -37.49 -8.01
C THR A 216 -0.17 -36.41 -7.45
N PRO A 217 -1.25 -36.75 -6.74
CA PRO A 217 -2.16 -35.74 -6.21
C PRO A 217 -1.53 -34.80 -5.17
N ALA A 218 -2.06 -33.58 -5.10
CA ALA A 218 -1.81 -32.61 -4.03
C ALA A 218 -3.13 -31.95 -3.62
N GLN A 219 -3.21 -31.39 -2.41
CA GLN A 219 -4.38 -30.65 -1.93
C GLN A 219 -4.11 -29.15 -1.98
N HIS A 220 -4.35 -28.52 -3.14
CA HIS A 220 -4.07 -27.11 -3.38
C HIS A 220 -5.10 -26.48 -4.34
N ARG A 221 -4.75 -25.34 -4.96
CA ARG A 221 -5.52 -24.64 -6.01
C ARG A 221 -4.60 -24.15 -7.13
N SER A 222 -5.19 -23.66 -8.20
CA SER A 222 -4.47 -22.98 -9.28
C SER A 222 -5.04 -21.60 -9.57
N GLY A 223 -4.25 -20.74 -10.24
CA GLY A 223 -4.74 -19.49 -10.81
C GLY A 223 -3.73 -18.33 -10.81
N ARG A 224 -3.63 -17.64 -11.95
CA ARG A 224 -2.78 -16.44 -12.12
C ARG A 224 -3.54 -15.11 -12.19
N ALA A 225 -4.88 -15.15 -12.21
CA ALA A 225 -5.72 -13.95 -12.27
C ALA A 225 -6.89 -14.05 -11.28
N PRO A 226 -7.42 -12.92 -10.73
CA PRO A 226 -8.47 -12.92 -9.70
C PRO A 226 -9.81 -13.58 -10.09
N TRP A 227 -9.99 -13.96 -11.35
CA TRP A 227 -11.19 -14.59 -11.90
C TRP A 227 -10.91 -15.93 -12.60
N ASN A 228 -9.68 -16.44 -12.55
CA ASN A 228 -9.27 -17.69 -13.21
C ASN A 228 -8.63 -18.63 -12.19
N PHE A 229 -9.40 -19.01 -11.16
CA PHE A 229 -8.98 -20.03 -10.20
C PHE A 229 -9.45 -21.41 -10.64
N ASP A 230 -8.68 -22.43 -10.31
CA ASP A 230 -9.00 -23.85 -10.49
C ASP A 230 -9.25 -24.28 -11.95
N GLY A 231 -8.78 -23.49 -12.93
CA GLY A 231 -8.85 -23.80 -14.36
C GLY A 231 -7.75 -24.75 -14.85
N THR A 232 -6.64 -24.85 -14.10
CA THR A 232 -5.54 -25.79 -14.33
C THR A 232 -5.38 -26.72 -13.12
N LEU A 233 -4.80 -27.89 -13.31
CA LEU A 233 -4.55 -28.86 -12.24
C LEU A 233 -3.29 -28.46 -11.44
N TRP A 234 -3.22 -28.97 -10.21
CA TRP A 234 -2.05 -28.89 -9.34
C TRP A 234 -1.62 -30.31 -8.97
N CYS A 235 -0.33 -30.56 -8.78
CA CYS A 235 0.18 -31.88 -8.44
C CYS A 235 1.37 -31.86 -7.50
N SER A 236 1.68 -33.03 -6.97
CA SER A 236 3.00 -33.39 -6.44
C SER A 236 3.73 -34.27 -7.46
N TRP A 237 5.03 -34.49 -7.27
CA TRP A 237 5.86 -35.31 -8.16
C TRP A 237 6.53 -36.44 -7.39
N ALA A 238 6.38 -37.68 -7.86
CA ALA A 238 7.26 -38.78 -7.49
C ALA A 238 8.30 -38.99 -8.58
N ILE A 239 9.57 -38.86 -8.21
CA ILE A 239 10.73 -39.01 -9.08
C ILE A 239 11.44 -40.30 -8.69
N LYS A 240 11.58 -41.23 -9.62
CA LYS A 240 12.07 -42.56 -9.32
C LYS A 240 13.11 -43.00 -10.34
N GLU A 241 14.27 -43.40 -9.84
CA GLU A 241 15.25 -44.11 -10.65
C GLU A 241 14.70 -45.51 -10.99
N PRO A 242 14.90 -46.00 -12.22
CA PRO A 242 14.46 -47.33 -12.59
C PRO A 242 15.25 -48.42 -11.85
N GLY A 243 14.64 -49.60 -11.75
CA GLY A 243 15.21 -50.75 -11.04
C GLY A 243 14.77 -50.85 -9.58
N ALA A 244 15.00 -52.03 -8.98
CA ALA A 244 14.56 -52.34 -7.63
C ALA A 244 15.29 -51.53 -6.54
N GLU A 245 16.57 -51.21 -6.78
CA GLU A 245 17.44 -50.47 -5.85
C GLU A 245 17.48 -48.96 -6.14
N GLY A 246 16.74 -48.50 -7.15
CA GLY A 246 16.70 -47.09 -7.57
C GLY A 246 16.16 -46.18 -6.47
N LYS A 247 16.79 -45.00 -6.31
CA LYS A 247 16.39 -43.97 -5.36
C LYS A 247 15.06 -43.33 -5.76
N ARG A 248 14.31 -42.92 -4.74
CA ARG A 248 12.98 -42.33 -4.91
C ARG A 248 12.88 -41.01 -4.15
N LEU A 249 12.44 -39.97 -4.83
CA LEU A 249 12.15 -38.66 -4.26
C LEU A 249 10.67 -38.33 -4.39
N PHE A 250 10.09 -37.78 -3.33
CA PHE A 250 8.76 -37.16 -3.37
C PHE A 250 8.90 -35.65 -3.25
N PHE A 251 8.30 -34.91 -4.18
CA PHE A 251 8.20 -33.46 -4.14
C PHE A 251 6.73 -33.08 -3.98
N ALA A 252 6.37 -32.55 -2.81
CA ALA A 252 4.97 -32.29 -2.48
C ALA A 252 4.34 -31.12 -3.25
N GLY A 253 5.15 -30.27 -3.91
CA GLY A 253 4.72 -28.95 -4.33
C GLY A 253 4.31 -28.09 -3.12
N ASP A 254 3.34 -27.20 -3.32
CA ASP A 254 2.63 -26.58 -2.22
C ASP A 254 1.30 -27.30 -1.99
N THR A 255 0.99 -27.65 -0.75
CA THR A 255 -0.15 -28.49 -0.43
C THR A 255 -0.60 -28.33 1.01
N GLY A 256 -1.91 -28.46 1.23
CA GLY A 256 -2.51 -28.68 2.54
C GLY A 256 -2.53 -30.17 2.90
N TYR A 257 -2.82 -30.45 4.16
CA TYR A 257 -3.02 -31.81 4.68
C TYR A 257 -4.44 -32.01 5.19
N CYS A 258 -4.92 -31.08 6.01
CA CYS A 258 -6.30 -31.04 6.48
C CYS A 258 -6.69 -29.61 6.92
N HIS A 259 -7.90 -29.19 6.54
CA HIS A 259 -8.46 -27.92 6.99
C HIS A 259 -8.75 -27.92 8.50
N VAL A 260 -8.36 -26.84 9.17
CA VAL A 260 -8.67 -26.55 10.57
C VAL A 260 -9.51 -25.28 10.67
N SER A 261 -10.35 -25.19 11.70
CA SER A 261 -11.38 -24.15 11.82
C SER A 261 -10.93 -22.92 12.63
N SER A 262 -9.83 -23.04 13.38
CA SER A 262 -9.31 -22.00 14.25
C SER A 262 -7.83 -21.70 13.98
N ASP A 263 -7.44 -20.43 14.15
CA ASP A 263 -6.04 -20.01 14.08
C ASP A 263 -5.19 -20.49 15.27
N THR A 264 -5.85 -20.92 16.34
CA THR A 264 -5.20 -21.52 17.52
C THR A 264 -4.84 -22.99 17.30
N GLU A 265 -5.35 -23.63 16.25
CA GLU A 265 -5.06 -25.01 15.92
C GLU A 265 -3.73 -25.10 15.18
N TYR A 266 -2.72 -25.59 15.91
CA TYR A 266 -1.35 -25.68 15.40
C TYR A 266 -1.19 -26.81 14.38
N SER A 267 -1.94 -27.91 14.47
CA SER A 267 -1.86 -29.08 13.58
C SER A 267 -3.25 -29.63 13.22
N HIS A 268 -3.31 -30.58 12.29
CA HIS A 268 -4.53 -31.30 11.89
C HIS A 268 -5.16 -32.20 12.98
N HIS A 269 -4.52 -32.44 14.13
CA HIS A 269 -5.00 -33.46 15.08
C HIS A 269 -6.42 -33.22 15.62
N ASN A 270 -6.88 -31.97 15.67
CA ASN A 270 -8.24 -31.61 16.10
C ASN A 270 -9.14 -31.19 14.92
N ALA A 271 -8.73 -31.49 13.68
CA ALA A 271 -9.47 -31.10 12.49
C ALA A 271 -10.86 -31.75 12.44
N PRO A 272 -11.86 -31.07 11.85
CA PRO A 272 -13.22 -31.59 11.71
C PRO A 272 -13.35 -32.79 10.76
N HIS A 273 -12.32 -33.04 9.95
CA HIS A 273 -12.30 -34.10 8.93
C HIS A 273 -11.01 -34.91 9.02
N PRO A 274 -11.00 -36.17 8.55
CA PRO A 274 -9.76 -36.92 8.41
C PRO A 274 -8.82 -36.21 7.41
N PRO A 275 -7.50 -36.41 7.53
CA PRO A 275 -6.54 -35.86 6.57
C PRO A 275 -6.73 -36.36 5.14
N CYS A 276 -6.12 -35.65 4.20
CA CYS A 276 -6.10 -36.02 2.79
C CYS A 276 -5.52 -37.44 2.60
N PRO A 277 -6.30 -38.41 2.07
CA PRO A 277 -5.86 -39.80 1.95
C PRO A 277 -4.76 -39.98 0.89
N ALA A 278 -4.62 -39.05 -0.05
CA ALA A 278 -3.71 -39.18 -1.18
C ALA A 278 -2.25 -39.39 -0.77
N PHE A 279 -1.78 -38.77 0.31
CA PHE A 279 -0.39 -38.93 0.76
C PHE A 279 -0.08 -40.36 1.19
N LYS A 280 -1.05 -41.00 1.87
CA LYS A 280 -0.92 -42.40 2.27
C LYS A 280 -0.97 -43.33 1.05
N GLU A 281 -1.87 -43.05 0.11
CA GLU A 281 -1.96 -43.79 -1.17
C GLU A 281 -0.64 -43.67 -1.97
N ILE A 282 -0.04 -42.48 -2.03
CA ILE A 282 1.28 -42.24 -2.65
C ILE A 282 2.36 -43.10 -1.95
N GLY A 283 2.38 -43.13 -0.62
CA GLY A 283 3.33 -43.95 0.15
C GLY A 283 3.10 -45.45 0.02
N GLU A 284 1.88 -45.90 -0.28
CA GLU A 284 1.55 -47.30 -0.55
C GLU A 284 1.93 -47.73 -1.96
N LEU A 285 1.74 -46.87 -2.97
CA LEU A 285 1.98 -47.18 -4.37
C LEU A 285 3.44 -46.98 -4.80
N TYR A 286 4.09 -45.92 -4.31
CA TYR A 286 5.41 -45.49 -4.77
C TYR A 286 6.47 -45.48 -3.66
N GLY A 287 6.04 -45.41 -2.39
CA GLY A 287 6.93 -45.48 -1.25
C GLY A 287 7.56 -46.87 -1.02
N PRO A 288 8.49 -47.00 -0.05
CA PRO A 288 9.06 -45.90 0.74
C PRO A 288 9.97 -44.99 -0.11
N PHE A 289 9.94 -43.69 0.16
CA PHE A 289 10.82 -42.71 -0.48
C PHE A 289 12.14 -42.56 0.27
N ASP A 290 13.24 -42.32 -0.43
CA ASP A 290 14.52 -42.01 0.21
C ASP A 290 14.57 -40.56 0.70
N LEU A 291 13.92 -39.65 -0.03
CA LEU A 291 13.84 -38.23 0.32
C LEU A 291 12.45 -37.68 -0.03
N ALA A 292 11.89 -36.84 0.85
CA ALA A 292 10.68 -36.07 0.57
C ALA A 292 10.90 -34.58 0.82
N LEU A 293 10.54 -33.75 -0.14
CA LEU A 293 10.56 -32.29 -0.06
C LEU A 293 9.15 -31.81 0.24
N VAL A 294 8.94 -31.21 1.42
CA VAL A 294 7.61 -30.92 1.96
C VAL A 294 7.47 -29.46 2.41
N PRO A 295 6.37 -28.75 2.11
CA PRO A 295 6.21 -27.33 2.43
C PRO A 295 6.06 -27.12 3.94
N ALA A 296 6.60 -26.03 4.48
CA ALA A 296 6.52 -25.72 5.91
C ALA A 296 6.22 -24.24 6.21
N GLY A 297 6.10 -23.41 5.19
CA GLY A 297 5.79 -21.99 5.30
C GLY A 297 4.43 -21.62 4.72
N CYS A 298 4.09 -20.33 4.78
CA CYS A 298 2.85 -19.78 4.26
C CYS A 298 1.56 -20.40 4.85
N PHE A 299 1.59 -20.90 6.09
CA PHE A 299 0.49 -21.67 6.68
C PHE A 299 -0.45 -20.85 7.59
N LYS A 300 -0.16 -19.57 7.87
CA LYS A 300 -1.04 -18.69 8.68
C LYS A 300 -1.80 -17.63 7.86
N PRO A 301 -3.05 -17.28 8.22
CA PRO A 301 -3.83 -17.79 9.33
C PRO A 301 -4.40 -19.19 9.02
N ARG A 302 -4.32 -20.10 10.01
CA ARG A 302 -4.63 -21.53 9.81
C ARG A 302 -6.08 -21.76 9.42
N SER A 303 -7.03 -21.00 9.98
CA SER A 303 -8.45 -21.07 9.63
C SER A 303 -8.76 -20.71 8.17
N VAL A 304 -7.81 -20.10 7.45
CA VAL A 304 -7.95 -19.71 6.04
C VAL A 304 -7.10 -20.62 5.14
N LEU A 305 -5.85 -20.87 5.55
CA LEU A 305 -4.82 -21.45 4.69
C LEU A 305 -4.62 -22.96 4.87
N SER A 306 -5.04 -23.57 5.99
CA SER A 306 -4.79 -25.00 6.28
C SER A 306 -5.35 -25.99 5.25
N GLY A 307 -6.39 -25.60 4.51
CA GLY A 307 -6.90 -26.40 3.40
C GLY A 307 -5.92 -26.49 2.22
N GLN A 308 -4.99 -25.55 2.08
CA GLN A 308 -4.12 -25.39 0.92
C GLN A 308 -2.62 -25.39 1.26
N HIS A 309 -2.25 -25.09 2.51
CA HIS A 309 -0.87 -25.03 2.97
C HIS A 309 -0.71 -25.80 4.28
N SER A 310 0.25 -26.72 4.31
CA SER A 310 0.58 -27.55 5.45
C SER A 310 1.38 -26.75 6.48
N SER A 311 1.06 -26.95 7.76
CA SER A 311 1.96 -26.51 8.84
C SER A 311 3.18 -27.44 8.92
N PRO A 312 4.26 -27.05 9.63
CA PRO A 312 5.39 -27.95 9.88
C PRO A 312 4.98 -29.32 10.42
N GLU A 313 4.01 -29.38 11.34
CA GLU A 313 3.49 -30.61 11.93
C GLU A 313 2.66 -31.43 10.94
N ASP A 314 1.87 -30.78 10.08
CA ASP A 314 1.17 -31.46 8.99
C ASP A 314 2.17 -32.09 8.00
N SER A 315 3.28 -31.42 7.74
CA SER A 315 4.31 -31.92 6.83
C SER A 315 5.15 -33.06 7.41
N LEU A 316 5.26 -33.17 8.73
CA LEU A 316 5.78 -34.37 9.40
C LEU A 316 4.80 -35.56 9.26
N ALA A 317 3.49 -35.29 9.29
CA ALA A 317 2.49 -36.32 8.98
C ALA A 317 2.57 -36.76 7.51
N ILE A 318 2.74 -35.83 6.56
CA ILE A 318 3.00 -36.15 5.15
C ILE A 318 4.26 -37.02 5.01
N HIS A 319 5.36 -36.69 5.71
CA HIS A 319 6.59 -37.49 5.73
C HIS A 319 6.32 -38.97 6.09
N ARG A 320 5.46 -39.21 7.10
CA ARG A 320 5.06 -40.55 7.51
C ARG A 320 4.15 -41.24 6.50
N ASP A 321 3.14 -40.54 6.01
CA ASP A 321 2.13 -41.10 5.10
C ASP A 321 2.77 -41.51 3.77
N VAL A 322 3.71 -40.72 3.24
CA VAL A 322 4.48 -41.10 2.05
C VAL A 322 5.58 -42.12 2.34
N LYS A 323 5.79 -42.49 3.62
CA LYS A 323 6.85 -43.42 4.07
C LYS A 323 8.24 -42.96 3.66
N SER A 324 8.54 -41.68 3.83
CA SER A 324 9.87 -41.15 3.52
C SER A 324 10.90 -41.50 4.59
N LYS A 325 12.13 -41.80 4.20
CA LYS A 325 13.26 -42.02 5.11
C LYS A 325 13.86 -40.71 5.63
N LYS A 326 13.92 -39.69 4.78
CA LYS A 326 14.44 -38.34 5.10
C LYS A 326 13.51 -37.28 4.51
N SER A 327 13.43 -36.11 5.15
CA SER A 327 12.67 -34.99 4.60
C SER A 327 13.40 -33.67 4.75
N ILE A 328 13.20 -32.80 3.76
CA ILE A 328 13.65 -31.41 3.77
C ILE A 328 12.40 -30.53 3.73
N ALA A 329 12.28 -29.64 4.71
CA ALA A 329 11.26 -28.60 4.71
C ALA A 329 11.56 -27.55 3.63
N MET A 330 10.54 -27.05 2.95
CA MET A 330 10.63 -26.05 1.89
C MET A 330 9.46 -25.04 1.95
N HIS A 331 9.32 -24.17 0.96
CA HIS A 331 8.24 -23.15 0.89
C HIS A 331 8.26 -22.13 2.05
N TYR A 332 9.41 -21.98 2.71
CA TYR A 332 9.65 -20.98 3.74
C TYR A 332 10.94 -20.22 3.46
N GLY A 333 11.16 -19.12 4.18
CA GLY A 333 12.45 -18.44 4.18
C GLY A 333 12.79 -17.70 2.88
N THR A 334 11.85 -17.54 1.94
CA THR A 334 12.09 -16.81 0.67
C THR A 334 10.98 -15.81 0.35
N PHE A 335 9.73 -16.25 0.28
CA PHE A 335 8.55 -15.38 0.10
C PHE A 335 7.55 -15.59 1.25
N ARG A 336 6.69 -14.60 1.50
CA ARG A 336 5.48 -14.77 2.32
C ARG A 336 4.28 -14.32 1.51
N GLY A 337 3.30 -15.21 1.33
CA GLY A 337 2.03 -14.90 0.67
C GLY A 337 1.27 -13.76 1.38
N ALA A 338 0.32 -13.13 0.70
CA ALA A 338 -0.34 -11.91 1.19
C ALA A 338 -1.02 -12.06 2.56
N PHE A 339 -1.58 -13.23 2.87
CA PHE A 339 -2.10 -13.53 4.20
C PHE A 339 -0.96 -13.80 5.19
N SER A 340 -0.07 -14.74 4.90
CA SER A 340 1.00 -15.17 5.81
C SER A 340 2.00 -14.06 6.16
N ALA A 341 2.22 -13.08 5.27
CA ALA A 341 3.03 -11.89 5.57
C ALA A 341 2.51 -11.08 6.77
N GLN A 342 1.22 -11.21 7.10
CA GLN A 342 0.58 -10.50 8.22
C GLN A 342 0.53 -11.31 9.53
N TYR A 343 0.83 -12.62 9.50
CA TYR A 343 0.56 -13.53 10.62
C TYR A 343 1.71 -14.48 10.96
N GLU A 344 2.61 -14.74 10.02
CA GLU A 344 3.70 -15.73 10.13
C GLU A 344 5.06 -15.02 10.27
N PRO A 345 5.69 -15.09 11.46
CA PRO A 345 7.12 -14.83 11.62
C PRO A 345 7.95 -15.71 10.69
N VAL A 346 8.96 -15.12 10.06
CA VAL A 346 9.86 -15.83 9.12
C VAL A 346 10.68 -16.95 9.77
N THR A 347 10.86 -16.92 11.10
CA THR A 347 11.59 -17.95 11.87
C THR A 347 10.70 -19.11 12.32
N GLU A 348 9.39 -18.89 12.42
CA GLU A 348 8.45 -19.85 13.00
C GLU A 348 8.43 -21.21 12.26
N PRO A 349 8.46 -21.28 10.91
CA PRO A 349 8.53 -22.55 10.19
C PRO A 349 9.63 -23.48 10.69
N VAL A 350 10.86 -22.97 10.86
CA VAL A 350 12.04 -23.75 11.27
C VAL A 350 11.94 -24.16 12.73
N GLU A 351 11.54 -23.23 13.61
CA GLU A 351 11.37 -23.49 15.04
C GLU A 351 10.35 -24.61 15.28
N ARG A 352 9.21 -24.54 14.59
CA ARG A 352 8.14 -25.54 14.71
C ARG A 352 8.50 -26.86 14.05
N TRP A 353 9.18 -26.83 12.90
CA TRP A 353 9.67 -28.05 12.26
C TRP A 353 10.59 -28.83 13.20
N LYS A 354 11.57 -28.15 13.82
CA LYS A 354 12.50 -28.75 14.77
C LYS A 354 11.76 -29.34 15.98
N LYS A 355 10.89 -28.54 16.60
CA LYS A 355 10.11 -28.97 17.77
C LYS A 355 9.19 -30.14 17.45
N GLY A 356 8.52 -30.11 16.29
CA GLY A 356 7.67 -31.19 15.82
C GLY A 356 8.46 -32.48 15.63
N ALA A 357 9.62 -32.41 14.96
CA ALA A 357 10.48 -33.58 14.76
C ALA A 357 10.91 -34.21 16.09
N GLU A 358 11.31 -33.40 17.07
CA GLU A 358 11.67 -33.87 18.42
C GLU A 358 10.49 -34.58 19.12
N VAL A 359 9.29 -34.00 19.07
CA VAL A 359 8.07 -34.60 19.64
C VAL A 359 7.73 -35.92 18.97
N GLU A 360 7.99 -36.03 17.68
CA GLU A 360 7.74 -37.22 16.88
C GLU A 360 8.83 -38.30 16.99
N GLY A 361 9.90 -38.05 17.76
CA GLY A 361 11.03 -38.96 17.90
C GLY A 361 11.92 -39.06 16.65
N LEU A 362 11.84 -38.05 15.76
CA LEU A 362 12.67 -37.95 14.56
C LEU A 362 13.95 -37.18 14.87
N GLU A 363 15.04 -37.57 14.21
CA GLU A 363 16.36 -36.98 14.42
C GLU A 363 16.61 -35.82 13.44
N TRP A 364 17.12 -34.70 13.95
CA TRP A 364 17.44 -33.51 13.15
C TRP A 364 18.96 -33.24 13.12
N ASP A 365 19.52 -33.04 11.92
CA ASP A 365 20.86 -32.47 11.66
C ASP A 365 22.07 -33.17 12.36
N LYS A 366 22.05 -34.50 12.48
CA LYS A 366 23.15 -35.27 13.11
C LYS A 366 24.51 -35.12 12.43
N GLU A 367 24.57 -34.98 11.10
CA GLU A 367 25.84 -34.91 10.36
C GLU A 367 26.62 -33.60 10.64
N ARG A 368 25.92 -32.48 10.87
CA ARG A 368 26.55 -31.19 11.16
C ARG A 368 27.18 -31.15 12.55
N ASN A 369 26.57 -31.83 13.53
CA ASN A 369 27.10 -32.00 14.88
C ASN A 369 28.31 -32.94 14.94
N SER A 370 28.44 -33.89 14.00
CA SER A 370 29.60 -34.79 13.92
C SER A 370 30.84 -34.13 13.28
N ARG A 371 30.63 -33.18 12.34
CA ARG A 371 31.72 -32.47 11.64
C ARG A 371 32.29 -31.30 12.45
N SER A 372 31.50 -30.64 13.30
CA SER A 372 32.00 -29.65 14.27
C SER A 372 32.88 -30.29 15.35
N ALA A 373 32.49 -31.48 15.85
CA ALA A 373 33.28 -32.23 16.83
C ALA A 373 34.66 -32.67 16.31
N SER A 374 34.86 -32.81 14.99
CA SER A 374 36.16 -33.14 14.39
C SER A 374 37.12 -31.95 14.25
N ARG A 375 36.62 -30.71 14.32
CA ARG A 375 37.44 -29.48 14.23
C ARG A 375 37.84 -28.93 15.60
N ASP A 376 37.09 -29.24 16.65
CA ASP A 376 37.41 -28.87 18.02
C ASP A 376 38.32 -29.89 18.75
N ALA A 377 38.53 -31.07 18.17
CA ALA A 377 39.39 -32.11 18.73
C ALA A 377 40.91 -31.85 18.59
N ASP A 378 41.32 -30.79 17.88
CA ASP A 378 42.75 -30.42 17.69
C ASP A 378 43.17 -29.20 18.54
N ARG A 379 42.31 -28.71 19.45
CA ARG A 379 42.59 -27.51 20.27
C ARG A 379 42.45 -27.64 21.78
N SER A 380 42.19 -28.83 22.34
CA SER A 380 42.24 -29.00 23.81
C SER A 380 42.78 -30.37 24.25
N ARG A 381 44.00 -30.68 23.84
CA ARG A 381 44.93 -31.44 24.69
C ARG A 381 45.43 -30.51 25.79
N ASN A 382 44.72 -30.53 26.92
CA ASN A 382 44.99 -29.97 28.27
C ASN A 382 43.59 -29.56 28.76
N ASP A 383 42.98 -30.07 29.82
CA ASP A 383 43.49 -30.62 31.08
C ASP A 383 42.28 -31.35 31.71
N ARG A 384 42.28 -32.69 31.71
CA ARG A 384 42.19 -33.56 32.90
C ARG A 384 41.43 -33.02 34.15
N ARG A 385 40.54 -33.93 34.64
CA ARG A 385 39.99 -34.09 36.02
C ARG A 385 38.79 -33.19 36.34
N ASP A 386 37.66 -33.63 36.90
CA ASP A 386 37.27 -34.85 37.62
C ASP A 386 35.76 -35.16 37.45
N ARG A 387 35.42 -36.43 37.62
CA ARG A 387 34.08 -37.06 37.83
C ARG A 387 33.86 -37.28 39.35
N PRO A 388 32.75 -37.87 39.90
CA PRO A 388 31.53 -38.48 39.29
C PRO A 388 30.19 -38.24 40.05
N ASP A 389 29.11 -38.85 39.53
CA ASP A 389 27.94 -39.48 40.21
C ASP A 389 27.01 -38.60 41.06
N ASP A 390 25.68 -38.81 41.13
CA ASP A 390 24.80 -39.99 41.06
C ASP A 390 23.38 -39.43 40.72
N GLY A 391 22.47 -40.05 39.97
CA GLY A 391 21.72 -41.21 40.44
C GLY A 391 20.20 -41.05 40.35
N SER A 392 19.64 -41.47 39.22
CA SER A 392 18.43 -42.32 39.11
C SER A 392 17.01 -41.91 39.58
N ARG A 393 16.04 -42.28 38.72
CA ARG A 393 14.68 -42.83 38.97
C ARG A 393 13.45 -41.91 39.08
N SER A 394 12.66 -41.95 37.99
CA SER A 394 11.18 -41.93 37.91
C SER A 394 10.57 -43.19 38.60
N PRO A 395 9.22 -43.45 38.70
CA PRO A 395 8.06 -42.82 38.02
C PRO A 395 6.75 -42.70 38.87
N SER A 396 5.74 -41.94 38.38
CA SER A 396 4.29 -42.27 38.38
C SER A 396 3.40 -41.01 38.31
N GLY A 397 2.53 -40.89 37.30
CA GLY A 397 1.41 -39.91 37.28
C GLY A 397 0.14 -40.45 37.93
N PRO A 398 -1.08 -39.94 37.64
CA PRO A 398 -1.46 -38.61 37.16
C PRO A 398 -2.56 -37.94 38.05
N ALA A 399 -2.72 -36.62 37.99
CA ALA A 399 -3.99 -35.98 38.34
C ALA A 399 -4.17 -34.65 37.60
N ARG A 400 -5.28 -34.54 36.86
CA ARG A 400 -5.72 -33.33 36.16
C ARG A 400 -6.36 -32.32 37.13
N PRO A 401 -6.39 -31.03 36.76
CA PRO A 401 -6.62 -29.92 37.67
C PRO A 401 -8.09 -29.54 37.84
N HIS A 402 -8.41 -29.04 39.03
CA HIS A 402 -9.66 -28.38 39.40
C HIS A 402 -9.80 -27.02 38.69
N ASN A 403 -10.98 -26.79 38.14
CA ASN A 403 -11.45 -25.53 37.56
C ASN A 403 -12.35 -24.80 38.59
N PRO A 404 -12.00 -23.61 39.09
CA PRO A 404 -12.73 -22.94 40.16
C PRO A 404 -13.85 -21.98 39.70
N PHE A 405 -14.31 -22.04 38.44
CA PHE A 405 -15.39 -21.15 37.96
C PHE A 405 -16.56 -21.89 37.33
N ALA A 406 -17.18 -22.79 38.11
CA ALA A 406 -18.50 -23.32 37.80
C ALA A 406 -19.38 -23.34 39.06
N SER A 407 -20.45 -22.53 39.07
CA SER A 407 -21.70 -22.90 39.74
C SER A 407 -22.90 -22.25 39.06
N LYS A 408 -23.93 -23.10 38.90
CA LYS A 408 -25.23 -22.90 38.26
C LYS A 408 -26.24 -22.16 39.16
N HIS A 409 -27.30 -21.70 38.50
CA HIS A 409 -28.56 -21.10 38.97
C HIS A 409 -29.35 -21.88 40.03
N GLU A 410 -30.11 -21.17 40.89
CA GLU A 410 -31.59 -21.08 40.96
C GLU A 410 -32.03 -20.22 42.18
N SER A 411 -32.65 -19.04 41.96
CA SER A 411 -34.09 -18.69 42.12
C SER A 411 -34.56 -18.35 43.55
N ASP A 412 -34.76 -17.06 43.85
CA ASP A 412 -36.07 -16.47 44.22
C ASP A 412 -35.96 -15.02 44.72
N GLY A 413 -37.02 -14.22 44.50
CA GLY A 413 -37.32 -13.03 45.31
C GLY A 413 -37.13 -11.67 44.63
N ARG A 414 -38.24 -11.09 44.16
CA ARG A 414 -38.35 -9.71 43.66
C ARG A 414 -38.08 -8.68 44.78
N THR A 415 -37.25 -7.67 44.51
CA THR A 415 -37.52 -6.23 44.75
C THR A 415 -36.45 -5.41 44.05
N ALA A 416 -36.87 -4.40 43.28
CA ALA A 416 -35.97 -3.46 42.62
C ALA A 416 -35.21 -2.63 43.67
N GLN A 417 -33.88 -2.74 43.68
CA GLN A 417 -33.00 -1.84 44.41
C GLN A 417 -31.86 -1.37 43.51
N GLU A 418 -31.59 -0.08 43.68
CA GLU A 418 -30.76 0.79 42.88
C GLU A 418 -29.29 0.37 42.89
N ASN A 419 -28.62 0.59 41.76
CA ASN A 419 -27.22 0.26 41.54
C ASN A 419 -26.30 1.32 42.17
N PRO A 420 -25.36 0.98 43.06
CA PRO A 420 -24.59 1.94 43.85
C PRO A 420 -23.21 2.20 43.23
N PHE A 421 -23.11 2.92 42.11
CA PHE A 421 -21.84 3.53 41.67
C PHE A 421 -22.11 4.77 40.81
N SER A 422 -22.43 5.87 41.50
CA SER A 422 -22.41 7.23 40.96
C SER A 422 -21.83 8.16 42.02
N THR A 423 -20.53 8.07 42.28
CA THR A 423 -19.83 9.11 43.04
C THR A 423 -19.32 10.16 42.05
N ARG A 424 -20.21 11.03 41.58
CA ARG A 424 -19.79 12.40 41.24
C ARG A 424 -19.49 13.08 42.58
N LYS A 425 -18.25 13.53 42.72
CA LYS A 425 -17.78 14.30 43.85
C LYS A 425 -18.47 15.66 43.73
N ASP A 426 -19.53 15.87 44.53
CA ASP A 426 -20.13 17.18 44.73
C ASP A 426 -19.03 18.14 45.19
N ARG A 427 -18.84 19.24 44.45
CA ARG A 427 -18.17 20.42 44.98
C ARG A 427 -19.20 21.12 45.88
N ASP A 428 -18.85 21.25 47.15
CA ASP A 428 -19.61 21.96 48.19
C ASP A 428 -19.70 23.47 47.92
N ASP A 429 -20.51 23.87 46.95
CA ASP A 429 -20.91 25.28 46.76
C ASP A 429 -22.43 25.47 46.58
N ASN A 430 -23.25 24.45 46.89
CA ASN A 430 -24.69 24.49 46.60
C ASN A 430 -25.60 24.32 47.83
N ALA A 431 -25.29 25.07 48.89
CA ALA A 431 -26.06 25.12 50.12
C ALA A 431 -27.32 26.02 50.06
N THR A 432 -27.67 26.61 48.91
CA THR A 432 -28.71 27.65 48.83
C THR A 432 -29.90 27.38 47.89
N LEU A 433 -29.91 26.29 47.11
CA LEU A 433 -31.02 26.03 46.16
C LEU A 433 -32.12 25.12 46.72
N SER A 434 -33.38 25.55 46.60
CA SER A 434 -34.58 24.82 47.01
C SER A 434 -34.85 23.58 46.15
N LYS A 435 -35.67 22.64 46.69
CA LYS A 435 -36.05 21.39 46.01
C LYS A 435 -36.80 21.62 44.69
N GLU A 436 -37.50 22.74 44.55
CA GLU A 436 -38.18 23.15 43.31
C GLU A 436 -37.22 23.71 42.28
N GLU A 437 -36.22 24.49 42.70
CA GLU A 437 -35.16 25.01 41.84
C GLU A 437 -34.32 23.88 41.28
N ARG A 438 -33.92 22.89 42.11
CA ARG A 438 -33.23 21.67 41.65
C ARG A 438 -34.03 20.87 40.63
N ARG A 439 -35.38 20.88 40.72
CA ARG A 439 -36.26 20.19 39.76
C ARG A 439 -36.44 20.97 38.46
N LYS A 440 -36.44 22.31 38.52
CA LYS A 440 -36.42 23.19 37.33
C LYS A 440 -35.07 23.10 36.62
N GLU A 441 -33.97 23.12 37.35
CA GLU A 441 -32.60 23.01 36.83
C GLU A 441 -32.38 21.66 36.13
N ARG A 442 -32.81 20.54 36.75
CA ARG A 442 -32.81 19.21 36.10
C ARG A 442 -33.71 19.11 34.86
N LYS A 443 -34.81 19.89 34.78
CA LYS A 443 -35.66 19.96 33.58
C LYS A 443 -35.01 20.80 32.47
N LEU A 444 -34.35 21.91 32.82
CA LEU A 444 -33.58 22.76 31.90
C LEU A 444 -32.36 22.00 31.32
N ASP A 445 -31.62 21.27 32.16
CA ASP A 445 -30.45 20.47 31.78
C ASP A 445 -30.81 19.30 30.84
N ARG A 446 -32.01 18.72 30.99
CA ARG A 446 -32.48 17.63 30.11
C ARG A 446 -32.80 18.11 28.69
N HIS A 447 -33.10 19.40 28.50
CA HIS A 447 -33.47 19.99 27.21
C HIS A 447 -32.36 20.83 26.55
N TYR A 448 -31.30 21.16 27.28
CA TYR A 448 -30.15 21.89 26.72
C TYR A 448 -29.38 21.03 25.69
N PRO A 449 -28.88 21.62 24.59
CA PRO A 449 -28.09 20.87 23.62
C PRO A 449 -26.77 20.38 24.22
N ALA A 450 -26.41 19.14 23.91
CA ALA A 450 -25.17 18.52 24.34
C ALA A 450 -24.63 17.60 23.24
N ILE A 451 -23.30 17.51 23.15
CA ILE A 451 -22.61 16.56 22.27
C ILE A 451 -21.75 15.70 23.18
N GLU A 452 -22.08 14.41 23.27
CA GLU A 452 -21.51 13.49 24.26
C GLU A 452 -20.99 12.22 23.59
N HIS A 453 -19.93 11.64 24.15
CA HIS A 453 -19.52 10.30 23.79
C HIS A 453 -20.51 9.28 24.38
N SER A 454 -21.16 8.49 23.53
CA SER A 454 -22.04 7.42 24.00
C SER A 454 -21.21 6.24 24.50
N HIS A 455 -21.44 5.76 25.73
CA HIS A 455 -20.81 4.53 26.24
C HIS A 455 -21.13 3.28 25.40
N HIS A 456 -22.14 3.35 24.52
CA HIS A 456 -22.50 2.27 23.59
C HIS A 456 -21.94 2.47 22.17
N ALA A 457 -21.29 3.60 21.88
CA ALA A 457 -20.64 3.83 20.60
C ALA A 457 -19.41 2.93 20.49
N ARG A 458 -19.46 1.94 19.58
CA ARG A 458 -18.29 1.12 19.24
C ARG A 458 -17.51 1.82 18.14
N LEU A 459 -16.41 2.46 18.51
CA LEU A 459 -15.47 3.00 17.54
C LEU A 459 -14.73 1.84 16.87
N SER A 460 -14.71 1.82 15.53
CA SER A 460 -13.93 0.86 14.74
C SER A 460 -12.54 1.39 14.36
N GLY A 461 -12.19 2.60 14.81
CA GLY A 461 -10.94 3.30 14.52
C GLY A 461 -10.97 4.76 14.98
N HIS A 462 -9.91 5.50 14.67
CA HIS A 462 -9.76 6.92 15.02
C HIS A 462 -10.81 7.78 14.30
N VAL A 463 -11.31 8.80 15.00
CA VAL A 463 -12.13 9.85 14.38
C VAL A 463 -11.27 10.62 13.39
N ARG A 464 -11.74 10.81 12.15
CA ARG A 464 -10.99 11.55 11.13
C ARG A 464 -11.47 12.99 11.06
N ILE A 465 -10.67 13.87 10.48
CA ILE A 465 -11.08 15.26 10.21
C ILE A 465 -12.36 15.32 9.37
N GLY A 466 -12.52 14.42 8.40
CA GLY A 466 -13.76 14.31 7.63
C GLY A 466 -14.98 13.93 8.47
N ASP A 467 -14.79 13.22 9.59
CA ASP A 467 -15.87 12.87 10.51
C ASP A 467 -16.27 14.09 11.38
N LEU A 468 -15.32 14.98 11.72
CA LEU A 468 -15.60 16.30 12.34
C LEU A 468 -16.34 17.24 11.38
N GLN A 469 -15.93 17.29 10.11
CA GLN A 469 -16.64 18.02 9.06
C GLN A 469 -18.09 17.51 8.92
N ALA A 470 -18.27 16.19 8.91
CA ALA A 470 -19.59 15.57 8.84
C ALA A 470 -20.46 15.92 10.06
N LEU A 471 -19.88 16.03 11.26
CA LEU A 471 -20.58 16.52 12.45
C LEU A 471 -21.05 17.97 12.26
N ALA A 472 -20.20 18.89 11.79
CA ALA A 472 -20.61 20.27 11.53
C ALA A 472 -21.76 20.36 10.50
N LEU A 473 -21.67 19.58 9.42
CA LEU A 473 -22.74 19.47 8.42
C LEU A 473 -24.01 18.82 8.98
N TYR A 474 -23.90 17.87 9.90
CA TYR A 474 -25.05 17.30 10.60
C TYR A 474 -25.70 18.33 11.51
N LEU A 475 -24.94 19.14 12.23
CA LEU A 475 -25.48 20.15 13.14
C LEU A 475 -26.25 21.25 12.40
N LEU A 476 -25.73 21.73 11.26
CA LEU A 476 -26.29 22.89 10.58
C LEU A 476 -27.04 22.60 9.26
N ALA A 477 -26.79 21.47 8.61
CA ALA A 477 -27.23 21.20 7.24
C ALA A 477 -27.70 19.74 7.04
N ASP A 478 -27.41 19.17 5.87
CA ASP A 478 -27.85 17.87 5.35
C ASP A 478 -26.86 16.73 5.67
N GLY A 479 -25.97 16.91 6.65
CA GLY A 479 -25.03 15.86 7.08
C GLY A 479 -25.73 14.64 7.67
N ASN A 480 -25.06 13.48 7.62
CA ASN A 480 -25.54 12.25 8.26
C ASN A 480 -25.25 12.26 9.76
N ALA A 481 -26.08 11.60 10.55
CA ALA A 481 -25.86 11.45 11.98
C ALA A 481 -24.54 10.70 12.26
N PRO A 482 -23.59 11.29 13.01
CA PRO A 482 -22.35 10.62 13.37
C PRO A 482 -22.64 9.41 14.26
N GLN A 483 -21.88 8.33 14.07
CA GLN A 483 -22.01 7.11 14.88
C GLN A 483 -21.12 7.12 16.13
N TRP A 484 -20.20 8.09 16.22
CA TRP A 484 -19.16 8.18 17.24
C TRP A 484 -19.48 9.17 18.38
N VAL A 485 -20.51 10.02 18.20
CA VAL A 485 -21.04 10.93 19.23
C VAL A 485 -22.56 10.93 19.21
N SER A 486 -23.16 11.14 20.38
CA SER A 486 -24.58 11.42 20.56
C SER A 486 -24.82 12.92 20.58
N VAL A 487 -25.81 13.39 19.83
CA VAL A 487 -26.21 14.82 19.81
C VAL A 487 -27.60 14.95 20.41
N ARG A 488 -27.69 15.55 21.59
CA ARG A 488 -28.94 15.85 22.29
C ARG A 488 -29.44 17.24 21.88
N SER A 489 -30.75 17.36 21.70
CA SER A 489 -31.42 18.61 21.27
C SER A 489 -30.75 19.29 20.06
N ARG A 490 -30.42 18.52 19.00
CA ARG A 490 -29.77 19.02 17.77
C ARG A 490 -30.37 20.32 17.23
N THR A 491 -31.70 20.41 17.18
CA THR A 491 -32.43 21.56 16.62
C THR A 491 -32.25 22.85 17.44
N SER A 492 -31.75 22.74 18.67
CA SER A 492 -31.43 23.88 19.53
C SER A 492 -30.04 24.45 19.27
N ILE A 493 -29.14 23.72 18.59
CA ILE A 493 -27.81 24.21 18.22
C ILE A 493 -27.96 25.20 17.07
N GLN A 494 -27.58 26.45 17.31
CA GLN A 494 -27.79 27.54 16.36
C GLN A 494 -26.55 27.86 15.53
N LYS A 495 -25.37 27.74 16.16
CA LYS A 495 -24.08 28.10 15.58
C LYS A 495 -23.05 26.99 15.79
N VAL A 496 -22.08 26.92 14.89
CA VAL A 496 -20.91 26.03 15.01
C VAL A 496 -19.64 26.85 14.79
N VAL A 497 -18.69 26.75 15.71
CA VAL A 497 -17.35 27.34 15.59
C VAL A 497 -16.33 26.22 15.52
N MET A 498 -15.60 26.15 14.41
CA MET A 498 -14.50 25.23 14.15
C MET A 498 -13.18 25.99 14.28
N LEU A 499 -12.37 25.67 15.30
CA LEU A 499 -11.08 26.30 15.54
C LEU A 499 -9.93 25.32 15.27
N MET A 500 -9.12 25.61 14.27
CA MET A 500 -7.90 24.86 13.99
C MET A 500 -6.73 25.42 14.81
N VAL A 501 -6.01 24.56 15.52
CA VAL A 501 -4.86 24.94 16.37
C VAL A 501 -3.68 24.02 16.08
N PRO A 502 -2.96 24.23 14.97
CA PRO A 502 -1.78 23.44 14.65
C PRO A 502 -0.70 23.66 15.72
N GLY A 503 0.09 22.62 15.98
CA GLY A 503 1.06 22.61 17.08
C GLY A 503 0.52 21.98 18.37
N LEU A 504 -0.80 21.84 18.53
CA LEU A 504 -1.38 21.12 19.67
C LEU A 504 -1.27 19.60 19.47
N ASP A 505 -0.81 18.88 20.49
CA ASP A 505 -0.39 17.47 20.35
C ASP A 505 -0.83 16.63 21.56
N LEU A 506 -1.14 15.35 21.33
CA LEU A 506 -1.54 14.41 22.38
C LEU A 506 -0.41 14.20 23.41
N GLY A 507 0.86 14.33 22.99
CA GLY A 507 2.02 14.22 23.86
C GLY A 507 2.05 15.23 25.00
N MET A 508 1.40 16.37 24.82
CA MET A 508 1.28 17.40 25.87
C MET A 508 0.31 16.99 27.00
N PHE A 509 -0.59 16.03 26.73
CA PHE A 509 -1.59 15.54 27.68
C PHE A 509 -1.12 14.32 28.48
N ASN A 510 -0.36 13.43 27.83
CA ASN A 510 0.17 12.21 28.45
C ASN A 510 1.56 12.43 29.09
N GLY A 511 2.22 13.56 28.80
CA GLY A 511 3.52 13.92 29.38
C GLY A 511 4.73 13.54 28.52
N SER A 512 4.55 13.01 27.31
CA SER A 512 5.67 12.76 26.38
C SER A 512 6.27 14.05 25.81
N ILE A 513 5.56 15.17 25.91
CA ILE A 513 6.06 16.52 25.62
C ILE A 513 6.06 17.33 26.91
N ALA A 514 7.23 17.74 27.38
CA ALA A 514 7.40 18.50 28.62
C ALA A 514 6.99 19.97 28.44
N LEU A 515 6.13 20.46 29.34
CA LEU A 515 5.66 21.86 29.41
C LEU A 515 6.09 22.59 30.71
N GLU A 516 6.72 21.87 31.63
CA GLU A 516 7.16 22.34 32.95
C GLU A 516 8.66 22.01 33.11
N PRO A 517 9.43 22.76 33.91
CA PRO A 517 10.87 22.50 34.08
C PRO A 517 11.12 21.15 34.75
N VAL A 518 12.06 20.37 34.19
CA VAL A 518 12.51 19.09 34.76
C VAL A 518 13.43 19.40 35.95
N LEU A 519 13.02 19.02 37.17
CA LEU A 519 13.92 19.08 38.32
C LEU A 519 15.03 18.01 38.15
N PRO A 520 16.31 18.34 38.37
CA PRO A 520 17.39 17.37 38.28
C PRO A 520 17.24 16.32 39.39
N THR A 521 17.07 15.06 39.01
CA THR A 521 17.19 13.92 39.94
C THR A 521 18.66 13.78 40.38
N PRO A 522 18.95 13.58 41.68
CA PRO A 522 20.32 13.40 42.15
C PRO A 522 20.87 12.06 41.65
N ILE A 523 22.08 12.09 41.11
CA ILE A 523 22.89 10.95 40.72
C ILE A 523 23.30 10.19 42.01
N PRO A 524 23.07 8.87 42.15
CA PRO A 524 23.68 8.12 43.24
C PRO A 524 25.16 7.89 42.91
N ALA A 525 26.03 8.34 43.80
CA ALA A 525 27.45 7.98 43.82
C ALA A 525 27.67 6.63 44.52
N ASP A 526 28.67 5.90 44.03
CA ASP A 526 29.45 4.80 44.60
C ASP A 526 28.83 3.41 44.88
N GLU A 527 29.42 2.45 44.16
CA GLU A 527 30.11 1.22 44.58
C GLU A 527 29.68 0.41 45.83
N ASN A 528 29.53 -0.91 45.58
CA ASN A 528 29.87 -2.06 46.43
C ASN A 528 29.19 -2.22 47.81
N VAL A 529 28.09 -2.99 47.88
CA VAL A 529 27.80 -3.92 49.00
C VAL A 529 26.98 -5.13 48.51
N GLU A 530 27.51 -6.34 48.67
CA GLU A 530 26.75 -7.61 48.67
C GLU A 530 26.15 -7.87 50.07
N VAL A 531 24.98 -8.54 50.13
CA VAL A 531 24.61 -9.66 51.06
C VAL A 531 23.07 -9.82 51.13
N ASP A 532 22.61 -10.93 50.55
CA ASP A 532 21.68 -11.97 51.03
C ASP A 532 20.52 -11.73 52.05
N THR A 533 19.44 -12.50 51.81
CA THR A 533 18.33 -12.97 52.69
C THR A 533 16.99 -12.18 52.86
N LEU A 534 15.90 -12.90 52.53
CA LEU A 534 14.41 -12.77 52.62
C LEU A 534 13.79 -12.04 53.86
N PRO A 535 12.44 -11.75 53.97
CA PRO A 535 11.28 -11.94 53.07
C PRO A 535 10.32 -10.70 52.93
N ASP A 536 9.25 -10.86 52.14
CA ASP A 536 8.07 -10.00 51.98
C ASP A 536 7.52 -9.37 53.28
N ALA A 537 7.55 -8.02 53.39
CA ALA A 537 6.53 -7.19 54.06
C ALA A 537 6.92 -5.69 54.03
N ALA A 538 6.72 -4.98 52.92
CA ALA A 538 6.55 -3.50 52.92
C ALA A 538 6.21 -2.96 51.51
N ALA A 539 5.07 -3.38 50.94
CA ALA A 539 4.44 -2.65 49.84
C ALA A 539 3.53 -1.54 50.39
N SER A 540 4.11 -0.56 51.07
CA SER A 540 3.47 0.74 51.31
C SER A 540 4.55 1.79 51.58
N ALA A 541 4.58 2.85 50.76
CA ALA A 541 5.42 4.05 50.85
C ALA A 541 6.55 4.22 49.80
N LYS A 542 6.25 4.01 48.51
CA LYS A 542 6.97 4.66 47.40
C LYS A 542 5.97 5.02 46.29
N ASP A 543 5.15 6.05 46.49
CA ASP A 543 4.20 6.49 45.46
C ASP A 543 3.87 7.99 45.49
N ASP A 544 4.82 8.84 45.92
CA ASP A 544 4.64 10.30 45.97
C ASP A 544 5.88 11.03 45.38
N ALA A 545 6.05 10.99 44.05
CA ALA A 545 6.94 11.92 43.35
C ALA A 545 6.68 12.14 41.85
N GLU A 546 5.76 11.40 41.19
CA GLU A 546 5.43 11.67 39.77
C GLU A 546 3.99 12.19 39.60
N PRO A 547 3.78 13.30 38.85
CA PRO A 547 2.44 13.83 38.59
C PRO A 547 1.63 12.84 37.75
N LYS A 548 0.47 12.41 38.27
CA LYS A 548 -0.45 11.47 37.60
C LYS A 548 -1.04 12.09 36.31
N ARG A 549 -0.37 11.94 35.16
CA ARG A 549 -0.83 12.39 33.82
C ARG A 549 -1.94 11.51 33.23
N LEU A 550 -2.52 11.91 32.11
CA LEU A 550 -3.53 11.10 31.40
C LEU A 550 -2.86 9.86 30.78
N ARG A 551 -3.41 8.67 31.07
CA ARG A 551 -2.98 7.41 30.45
C ARG A 551 -3.67 7.27 29.10
N ILE A 552 -3.02 7.75 28.04
CA ILE A 552 -3.49 7.63 26.65
C ILE A 552 -2.30 7.19 25.80
N SER A 553 -2.39 5.98 25.25
CA SER A 553 -1.45 5.45 24.26
C SER A 553 -1.69 6.10 22.90
N PRO A 554 -0.67 6.30 22.05
CA PRO A 554 -0.85 6.73 20.66
C PRO A 554 -1.79 5.83 19.83
N ASP A 555 -2.00 4.59 20.26
CA ASP A 555 -2.90 3.62 19.63
C ASP A 555 -4.34 3.67 20.18
N ASP A 556 -4.58 4.42 21.26
CA ASP A 556 -5.92 4.59 21.83
C ASP A 556 -6.73 5.53 20.95
N PHE A 557 -7.84 5.01 20.40
CA PHE A 557 -8.74 5.78 19.53
C PHE A 557 -10.06 6.18 20.21
N TYR A 558 -10.22 5.84 21.48
CA TYR A 558 -11.34 6.31 22.31
C TYR A 558 -11.00 7.65 22.96
N PRO A 559 -12.00 8.53 23.18
CA PRO A 559 -11.79 9.78 23.88
C PRO A 559 -11.38 9.54 25.34
N ALA A 560 -10.50 10.39 25.85
CA ALA A 560 -10.09 10.38 27.25
C ALA A 560 -10.69 11.56 28.01
N THR A 561 -11.22 11.30 29.21
CA THR A 561 -11.83 12.34 30.05
C THR A 561 -10.78 13.31 30.56
N LEU A 562 -10.99 14.61 30.33
CA LEU A 562 -10.14 15.67 30.83
C LEU A 562 -10.41 15.90 32.32
N ARG A 563 -9.35 15.82 33.14
CA ARG A 563 -9.41 16.11 34.57
C ARG A 563 -8.34 17.12 34.92
N SER A 564 -8.74 18.27 35.47
CA SER A 564 -7.82 19.37 35.83
C SER A 564 -6.64 18.92 36.72
N SER A 565 -6.84 17.92 37.60
CA SER A 565 -5.78 17.35 38.45
C SER A 565 -4.71 16.54 37.71
N ARG A 566 -4.97 16.13 36.45
CA ARG A 566 -4.06 15.31 35.63
C ARG A 566 -3.42 16.10 34.48
N LEU A 567 -3.70 17.39 34.37
CA LEU A 567 -3.21 18.26 33.32
C LEU A 567 -2.08 19.18 33.82
N PRO A 568 -1.08 19.50 32.98
CA PRO A 568 -0.13 20.58 33.24
C PRO A 568 -0.83 21.92 33.48
N ALA A 569 -0.19 22.83 34.22
CA ALA A 569 -0.80 24.12 34.58
C ALA A 569 -1.33 24.90 33.36
N ALA A 570 -0.58 24.89 32.26
CA ALA A 570 -0.93 25.56 31.01
C ALA A 570 -2.23 25.03 30.35
N MET A 571 -2.64 23.80 30.63
CA MET A 571 -3.77 23.13 29.97
C MET A 571 -5.01 22.98 30.84
N LYS A 572 -4.94 23.29 32.13
CA LYS A 572 -6.07 23.16 33.07
C LYS A 572 -7.37 23.81 32.59
N PRO A 573 -7.36 25.03 31.98
CA PRO A 573 -8.60 25.66 31.51
C PRO A 573 -9.38 24.83 30.48
N LEU A 574 -8.72 23.94 29.72
CA LEU A 574 -9.41 23.07 28.76
C LEU A 574 -10.37 22.10 29.45
N ALA A 575 -10.07 21.64 30.67
CA ALA A 575 -10.93 20.73 31.42
C ALA A 575 -12.19 21.40 31.97
N ASP A 576 -12.22 22.74 32.03
CA ASP A 576 -13.40 23.50 32.43
C ASP A 576 -14.35 23.73 31.25
N ILE A 577 -13.86 23.61 30.02
CA ILE A 577 -14.61 23.84 28.76
C ILE A 577 -15.05 22.52 28.12
N PHE A 578 -14.18 21.51 28.14
CA PHE A 578 -14.35 20.26 27.41
C PHE A 578 -14.31 19.06 28.34
N GLU A 579 -15.22 18.10 28.11
CA GLU A 579 -15.25 16.86 28.89
C GLU A 579 -14.15 15.88 28.46
N HIS A 580 -13.81 15.86 27.17
CA HIS A 580 -12.95 14.85 26.57
C HIS A 580 -11.93 15.45 25.60
N VAL A 581 -10.74 14.84 25.56
CA VAL A 581 -9.79 14.96 24.43
C VAL A 581 -9.95 13.76 23.52
N TRP A 582 -10.11 14.02 22.23
CA TRP A 582 -10.33 13.02 21.19
C TRP A 582 -9.04 12.82 20.37
N PRO A 583 -8.45 11.62 20.37
CA PRO A 583 -7.43 11.25 19.39
C PRO A 583 -8.06 11.23 17.99
N ILE A 584 -7.54 12.06 17.09
CA ILE A 584 -8.01 12.14 15.69
C ILE A 584 -6.91 11.76 14.71
N LYS A 585 -7.31 11.38 13.48
CA LYS A 585 -6.37 11.13 12.38
C LYS A 585 -6.63 11.98 11.14
N THR A 586 -5.58 12.61 10.65
CA THR A 586 -5.56 13.23 9.32
C THR A 586 -5.48 12.15 8.23
N PRO A 587 -6.25 12.26 7.13
CA PRO A 587 -6.10 11.38 5.98
C PRO A 587 -4.70 11.48 5.36
N GLY A 588 -4.13 10.37 4.91
CA GLY A 588 -2.85 10.35 4.19
C GLY A 588 -2.91 9.44 2.97
N GLU A 589 -2.12 9.78 1.96
CA GLU A 589 -1.89 8.95 0.80
C GLU A 589 -0.99 7.78 1.19
N HIS A 590 -1.38 6.58 0.78
CA HIS A 590 -0.65 5.36 1.08
C HIS A 590 -0.62 4.43 -0.12
N ARG A 591 0.54 3.81 -0.36
CA ARG A 591 0.72 2.73 -1.32
C ARG A 591 1.20 1.51 -0.54
N ASN A 592 0.48 0.38 -0.62
CA ASN A 592 0.83 -0.84 0.13
C ASN A 592 1.12 -0.61 1.63
N ASN A 593 0.35 0.29 2.28
CA ASN A 593 0.51 0.68 3.69
C ASN A 593 1.79 1.50 4.02
N GLN A 594 2.56 1.90 3.00
CA GLN A 594 3.61 2.92 3.10
C GLN A 594 3.00 4.28 2.81
N TYR A 595 3.13 5.22 3.76
CA TYR A 595 2.59 6.57 3.63
C TYR A 595 3.64 7.48 2.96
N SER A 596 3.23 8.17 1.90
CA SER A 596 4.10 9.07 1.13
C SER A 596 3.78 10.54 1.36
N ARG A 597 2.52 10.86 1.69
CA ARG A 597 2.04 12.22 1.79
C ARG A 597 0.85 12.36 2.73
N LEU A 598 0.76 13.49 3.43
CA LEU A 598 -0.42 13.88 4.20
C LEU A 598 -1.38 14.70 3.32
N HIS A 599 -2.68 14.44 3.44
CA HIS A 599 -3.67 15.35 2.88
C HIS A 599 -3.74 16.61 3.76
N SER A 600 -4.00 17.76 3.14
CA SER A 600 -4.18 19.02 3.87
C SER A 600 -5.37 18.93 4.83
N PRO A 601 -5.20 19.18 6.13
CA PRO A 601 -6.31 19.25 7.10
C PRO A 601 -7.33 20.33 6.74
N ILE A 602 -6.86 21.47 6.23
CA ILE A 602 -7.69 22.59 5.80
C ILE A 602 -8.55 22.17 4.62
N HIS A 603 -7.95 21.56 3.60
CA HIS A 603 -8.70 21.04 2.45
C HIS A 603 -9.72 19.99 2.91
N THR A 604 -9.32 19.05 3.78
CA THR A 604 -10.21 18.01 4.30
C THR A 604 -11.39 18.59 5.08
N MET A 605 -11.20 19.67 5.83
CA MET A 605 -12.25 20.33 6.61
C MET A 605 -13.15 21.23 5.74
N LEU A 606 -12.60 21.96 4.78
CA LEU A 606 -13.32 22.98 4.04
C LEU A 606 -13.85 22.52 2.67
N THR A 607 -13.46 21.33 2.20
CA THR A 607 -13.93 20.72 0.96
C THR A 607 -14.81 19.51 1.29
N SER A 608 -16.09 19.57 0.90
CA SER A 608 -17.09 18.53 1.15
C SER A 608 -17.51 17.82 -0.13
N GLN A 609 -17.81 16.53 -0.07
CA GLN A 609 -18.32 15.79 -1.23
C GLN A 609 -19.76 16.23 -1.56
N ILE A 610 -20.04 16.44 -2.85
CA ILE A 610 -21.38 16.81 -3.33
C ILE A 610 -22.34 15.64 -3.03
N PRO A 611 -23.51 15.88 -2.41
CA PRO A 611 -24.51 14.85 -2.19
C PRO A 611 -24.97 14.21 -3.50
N LYS A 612 -24.97 12.87 -3.54
CA LYS A 612 -25.45 12.12 -4.72
C LYS A 612 -26.94 12.36 -4.95
N SER A 613 -27.32 12.57 -6.22
CA SER A 613 -28.72 12.77 -6.60
C SER A 613 -29.54 11.49 -6.40
N GLN A 614 -30.88 11.60 -6.35
CA GLN A 614 -31.76 10.43 -6.27
C GLN A 614 -31.63 9.53 -7.51
N ASP A 615 -31.43 10.13 -8.68
CA ASP A 615 -31.23 9.41 -9.94
C ASP A 615 -29.96 8.56 -9.91
N GLU A 616 -28.86 9.09 -9.35
CA GLU A 616 -27.60 8.34 -9.16
C GLU A 616 -27.73 7.19 -8.16
N LYS A 617 -28.49 7.40 -7.08
CA LYS A 617 -28.79 6.34 -6.10
C LYS A 617 -29.63 5.23 -6.72
N ASN A 618 -30.52 5.56 -7.65
CA ASN A 618 -31.38 4.62 -8.36
C ASN A 618 -30.64 3.86 -9.48
N LEU A 619 -29.73 4.51 -10.20
CA LEU A 619 -28.89 3.89 -11.23
C LEU A 619 -27.97 2.81 -10.66
N LYS A 620 -27.41 3.00 -9.45
CA LYS A 620 -26.62 1.97 -8.75
C LYS A 620 -27.43 0.77 -8.27
N LYS A 621 -28.73 0.93 -8.02
CA LYS A 621 -29.62 -0.17 -7.59
C LYS A 621 -30.02 -1.08 -8.75
N LYS A 622 -30.02 -0.57 -9.99
CA LYS A 622 -30.25 -1.36 -11.20
C LYS A 622 -28.91 -1.94 -11.67
N GLY A 623 -28.60 -3.18 -11.32
CA GLY A 623 -27.30 -3.84 -11.52
C GLY A 623 -26.79 -4.01 -12.97
N ASN A 624 -27.31 -3.27 -13.96
CA ASN A 624 -26.91 -3.34 -15.37
C ASN A 624 -25.92 -2.24 -15.81
N HIS A 625 -25.59 -1.26 -14.97
CA HIS A 625 -24.60 -0.22 -15.34
C HIS A 625 -23.16 -0.71 -15.09
N LYS A 626 -22.47 -1.14 -16.15
CA LYS A 626 -21.05 -1.58 -16.12
C LYS A 626 -20.04 -0.45 -16.41
N GLY A 627 -20.46 0.82 -16.37
CA GLY A 627 -19.59 1.98 -16.62
C GLY A 627 -19.48 2.95 -15.43
N PRO A 628 -18.57 3.95 -15.47
CA PRO A 628 -18.61 5.06 -14.52
C PRO A 628 -19.96 5.79 -14.61
N LEU A 629 -20.48 6.28 -13.48
CA LEU A 629 -21.70 7.10 -13.48
C LEU A 629 -21.39 8.40 -14.26
N PRO A 630 -22.30 8.87 -15.14
CA PRO A 630 -22.17 10.18 -15.75
C PRO A 630 -22.00 11.22 -14.65
N GLN A 631 -21.02 12.09 -14.79
CA GLN A 631 -20.83 13.14 -13.81
C GLN A 631 -22.05 14.05 -13.82
N ASN A 632 -22.65 14.32 -12.65
CA ASN A 632 -23.83 15.16 -12.53
C ASN A 632 -23.49 16.62 -12.91
N SER A 633 -23.59 16.93 -14.20
CA SER A 633 -23.26 18.23 -14.79
C SER A 633 -24.29 19.31 -14.50
N LYS A 634 -25.42 19.00 -13.83
CA LYS A 634 -26.50 19.95 -13.54
C LYS A 634 -26.07 21.18 -12.74
N HIS A 635 -24.94 21.11 -12.02
CA HIS A 635 -24.41 22.23 -11.22
C HIS A 635 -22.96 22.61 -11.57
N TRP A 636 -22.42 22.10 -12.69
CA TRP A 636 -21.09 22.46 -13.15
C TRP A 636 -21.13 23.79 -13.90
N ASP A 637 -20.26 24.71 -13.53
CA ASP A 637 -20.08 25.98 -14.23
C ASP A 637 -18.95 25.84 -15.25
N ASN A 638 -19.26 25.97 -16.54
CA ASN A 638 -18.27 25.80 -17.60
C ASN A 638 -17.40 27.06 -17.66
N LYS A 639 -16.15 26.95 -17.21
CA LYS A 639 -15.16 28.02 -17.39
C LYS A 639 -14.28 27.71 -18.59
N ARG A 640 -14.66 28.25 -19.75
CA ARG A 640 -13.86 28.11 -20.98
C ARG A 640 -12.44 28.63 -20.75
N THR A 641 -11.44 27.82 -21.07
CA THR A 641 -10.03 28.05 -20.76
C THR A 641 -9.16 27.79 -21.97
N ARG A 642 -8.12 28.61 -22.18
CA ARG A 642 -7.19 28.48 -23.31
C ARG A 642 -6.37 27.20 -23.19
N ILE A 643 -6.02 26.61 -24.34
CA ILE A 643 -5.26 25.37 -24.40
C ILE A 643 -3.84 25.51 -23.82
N THR A 644 -3.26 26.71 -23.88
CA THR A 644 -1.92 27.02 -23.36
C THR A 644 -1.80 26.82 -21.84
N GLU A 645 -2.90 26.93 -21.10
CA GLU A 645 -2.96 26.67 -19.65
C GLU A 645 -2.77 25.19 -19.30
N TYR A 646 -2.84 24.30 -20.29
CA TYR A 646 -2.73 22.85 -20.10
C TYR A 646 -1.40 22.26 -20.57
N ILE A 647 -0.47 23.09 -21.03
CA ILE A 647 0.87 22.64 -21.41
C ILE A 647 1.58 22.07 -20.18
N ALA A 648 2.08 20.85 -20.30
CA ALA A 648 2.78 20.16 -19.23
C ALA A 648 4.04 20.93 -18.81
N SER A 649 4.16 21.24 -17.52
CA SER A 649 5.32 21.94 -16.98
C SER A 649 6.58 21.07 -17.02
N LEU A 650 7.75 21.66 -16.78
CA LEU A 650 9.01 20.90 -16.62
C LEU A 650 8.86 19.79 -15.56
N THR A 651 8.21 20.10 -14.44
CA THR A 651 7.97 19.14 -13.37
C THR A 651 7.05 18.02 -13.83
N ASP A 652 5.96 18.33 -14.53
CA ASP A 652 5.02 17.31 -15.01
C ASP A 652 5.70 16.37 -16.01
N GLN A 653 6.50 16.92 -16.93
CA GLN A 653 7.26 16.13 -17.90
C GLN A 653 8.32 15.25 -17.22
N GLN A 654 8.98 15.74 -16.16
CA GLN A 654 9.92 14.94 -15.36
C GLN A 654 9.22 13.80 -14.60
N GLU A 655 8.12 14.09 -13.92
CA GLU A 655 7.35 13.10 -13.14
C GLU A 655 6.72 12.01 -14.02
N ASN A 656 6.53 12.30 -15.31
CA ASN A 656 5.96 11.37 -16.29
C ASN A 656 7.00 10.83 -17.29
N GLU A 657 8.29 10.90 -16.94
CA GLU A 657 9.39 10.22 -17.63
C GLU A 657 9.56 10.62 -19.11
N TYR A 658 9.32 11.90 -19.44
CA TYR A 658 9.60 12.44 -20.77
C TYR A 658 11.09 12.70 -20.96
N VAL A 659 11.56 12.48 -22.19
CA VAL A 659 12.86 13.00 -22.63
C VAL A 659 12.71 14.50 -22.88
N LEU A 660 13.40 15.29 -22.07
CA LEU A 660 13.20 16.73 -22.02
C LEU A 660 13.90 17.45 -23.17
N HIS A 661 13.17 18.34 -23.83
CA HIS A 661 13.73 19.21 -24.86
C HIS A 661 14.78 20.18 -24.25
N PRO A 662 15.90 20.48 -24.93
CA PRO A 662 16.97 21.32 -24.37
C PRO A 662 16.53 22.73 -23.94
N THR A 663 15.47 23.28 -24.54
CA THR A 663 14.90 24.59 -24.17
C THR A 663 14.20 24.62 -22.83
N MET A 664 13.87 23.45 -22.26
CA MET A 664 13.25 23.36 -20.93
C MET A 664 14.23 23.72 -19.79
N PHE A 665 15.51 23.89 -20.11
CA PHE A 665 16.57 24.26 -19.19
C PHE A 665 17.07 25.66 -19.52
N THR A 666 17.18 26.53 -18.52
CA THR A 666 17.54 27.94 -18.74
C THR A 666 19.03 28.22 -18.58
N THR A 667 19.74 27.44 -17.75
CA THR A 667 21.17 27.67 -17.49
C THR A 667 22.08 26.78 -18.34
N PRO A 668 23.29 27.23 -18.71
CA PRO A 668 24.26 26.41 -19.44
C PRO A 668 24.59 25.09 -18.74
N GLU A 669 24.72 25.11 -17.41
CA GLU A 669 25.07 23.94 -16.61
C GLU A 669 23.94 22.91 -16.61
N SER A 670 22.68 23.38 -16.50
CA SER A 670 21.51 22.49 -16.53
C SER A 670 21.28 21.89 -17.91
N LYS A 671 21.56 22.64 -18.99
CA LYS A 671 21.57 22.14 -20.37
C LYS A 671 22.65 21.07 -20.57
N ALA A 672 23.87 21.32 -20.11
CA ALA A 672 24.98 20.35 -20.21
C ALA A 672 24.67 19.07 -19.44
N ALA A 673 24.15 19.18 -18.21
CA ALA A 673 23.73 18.03 -17.42
C ALA A 673 22.54 17.27 -18.04
N ALA A 674 21.60 17.97 -18.69
CA ALA A 674 20.52 17.34 -19.43
C ALA A 674 21.01 16.58 -20.66
N LEU A 675 21.96 17.15 -21.41
CA LEU A 675 22.59 16.49 -22.55
C LEU A 675 23.37 15.25 -22.12
N GLN A 676 24.16 15.34 -21.05
CA GLN A 676 24.91 14.18 -20.53
C GLN A 676 23.96 13.04 -20.13
N ARG A 677 22.86 13.35 -19.42
CA ARG A 677 21.83 12.36 -19.09
C ARG A 677 21.23 11.69 -20.33
N ARG A 678 20.98 12.45 -21.40
CA ARG A 678 20.50 11.89 -22.67
C ARG A 678 21.52 10.95 -23.30
N ILE A 679 22.80 11.29 -23.29
CA ILE A 679 23.87 10.42 -23.78
C ILE A 679 23.91 9.12 -22.98
N ASP A 680 23.91 9.21 -21.64
CA ASP A 680 23.98 8.04 -20.77
C ASP A 680 22.74 7.12 -20.95
N ALA A 681 21.58 7.71 -21.21
CA ALA A 681 20.32 7.00 -21.45
C ALA A 681 20.13 6.52 -22.90
N LYS A 682 21.10 6.72 -23.79
CA LYS A 682 20.99 6.43 -25.24
C LYS A 682 19.83 7.17 -25.92
N GLN A 683 19.66 8.43 -25.54
CA GLN A 683 18.63 9.36 -26.00
C GLN A 683 19.24 10.59 -26.72
N SER A 684 20.46 10.46 -27.21
CA SER A 684 21.19 11.51 -27.89
C SER A 684 20.99 11.45 -29.41
N VAL A 685 21.52 12.45 -30.12
CA VAL A 685 21.50 12.49 -31.59
C VAL A 685 22.21 11.26 -32.18
N ASP A 686 23.28 10.79 -31.53
CA ASP A 686 24.03 9.60 -31.96
C ASP A 686 23.19 8.31 -31.87
N ASP A 687 22.15 8.31 -31.03
CA ASP A 687 21.21 7.19 -30.85
C ASP A 687 19.95 7.32 -31.75
N GLY A 688 19.95 8.30 -32.66
CA GLY A 688 18.86 8.57 -33.61
C GLY A 688 17.75 9.46 -33.06
N TRP A 689 17.99 10.20 -31.97
CA TRP A 689 17.03 11.19 -31.47
C TRP A 689 17.15 12.53 -32.18
N VAL A 690 16.01 13.19 -32.39
CA VAL A 690 15.95 14.54 -32.96
C VAL A 690 15.18 15.49 -32.04
N ASP A 691 15.60 16.74 -31.98
CA ASP A 691 14.91 17.79 -31.23
C ASP A 691 14.12 18.67 -32.21
N SER A 692 12.90 19.06 -31.84
CA SER A 692 12.11 19.99 -32.64
C SER A 692 12.83 21.35 -32.80
N ASN A 693 12.57 22.05 -33.90
CA ASN A 693 13.18 23.36 -34.16
C ASN A 693 12.56 24.46 -33.29
N VAL A 694 12.88 24.46 -32.00
CA VAL A 694 12.47 25.46 -31.01
C VAL A 694 13.72 25.98 -30.33
N ALA A 695 14.05 27.26 -30.53
CA ALA A 695 15.28 27.84 -29.97
C ALA A 695 15.09 28.28 -28.51
N SER A 696 13.88 28.73 -28.16
CA SER A 696 13.50 29.14 -26.81
C SER A 696 12.00 28.94 -26.56
N LEU A 697 11.57 28.97 -25.30
CA LEU A 697 10.14 28.80 -24.98
C LEU A 697 9.31 30.02 -25.40
N GLU A 698 9.93 31.21 -25.38
CA GLU A 698 9.33 32.50 -25.73
C GLU A 698 8.99 32.58 -27.22
N GLU A 699 9.72 31.87 -28.10
CA GLU A 699 9.43 31.79 -29.54
C GLU A 699 8.05 31.18 -29.82
N GLY A 700 7.54 30.38 -28.87
CA GLY A 700 6.20 29.85 -28.94
C GLY A 700 5.11 30.86 -28.58
N GLU A 701 5.40 31.94 -27.86
CA GLU A 701 4.38 32.89 -27.44
C GLU A 701 3.74 33.58 -28.65
N VAL A 702 2.40 33.67 -28.63
CA VAL A 702 1.64 34.37 -29.67
C VAL A 702 1.21 35.71 -29.09
N PRO A 703 1.61 36.85 -29.70
CA PRO A 703 1.18 38.17 -29.24
C PRO A 703 -0.35 38.26 -29.16
N GLU A 704 -0.88 38.84 -28.08
CA GLU A 704 -2.33 38.85 -27.82
C GLU A 704 -3.13 39.57 -28.92
N ASN A 705 -2.51 40.50 -29.65
CA ASN A 705 -3.10 41.18 -30.80
C ASN A 705 -3.21 40.30 -32.07
N GLU A 706 -2.47 39.19 -32.14
CA GLU A 706 -2.58 38.17 -33.21
C GLU A 706 -3.60 37.07 -32.86
N VAL A 707 -4.05 37.01 -31.60
CA VAL A 707 -5.00 35.99 -31.13
C VAL A 707 -6.42 36.46 -31.41
N GLU A 708 -7.16 35.70 -32.22
CA GLU A 708 -8.58 35.95 -32.44
C GLU A 708 -9.36 35.95 -31.11
N GLN A 709 -10.20 36.96 -30.91
CA GLN A 709 -10.94 37.14 -29.67
C GLN A 709 -11.81 35.92 -29.37
N GLY A 710 -11.57 35.28 -28.22
CA GLY A 710 -12.30 34.07 -27.80
C GLY A 710 -11.73 32.76 -28.37
N SER A 711 -10.61 32.79 -29.08
CA SER A 711 -9.90 31.59 -29.54
C SER A 711 -9.40 30.74 -28.37
N VAL A 712 -9.74 29.45 -28.40
CA VAL A 712 -9.30 28.46 -27.41
C VAL A 712 -7.86 28.03 -27.66
N THR A 713 -7.45 27.97 -28.92
CA THR A 713 -6.09 27.57 -29.31
C THR A 713 -5.06 28.67 -29.07
N ALA A 714 -5.50 29.91 -28.79
CA ALA A 714 -4.64 31.06 -28.55
C ALA A 714 -3.63 31.29 -29.69
N GLY A 715 -4.05 31.09 -30.94
CA GLY A 715 -3.21 31.24 -32.14
C GLY A 715 -2.14 30.14 -32.31
N LYS A 716 -2.12 29.13 -31.44
CA LYS A 716 -1.24 27.96 -31.56
C LYS A 716 -1.81 26.95 -32.56
N ARG A 717 -0.91 26.27 -33.28
CA ARG A 717 -1.25 25.10 -34.08
C ARG A 717 -1.32 23.88 -33.16
N VAL A 718 -2.42 23.15 -33.15
CA VAL A 718 -2.57 21.95 -32.30
C VAL A 718 -2.52 20.72 -33.19
N ILE A 719 -1.65 19.77 -32.84
CA ILE A 719 -1.51 18.49 -33.53
C ILE A 719 -1.70 17.38 -32.51
N SER A 720 -2.69 16.52 -32.73
CA SER A 720 -2.87 15.30 -31.95
C SER A 720 -2.11 14.16 -32.58
N VAL A 721 -1.46 13.32 -31.78
CA VAL A 721 -0.66 12.19 -32.25
C VAL A 721 -1.00 10.93 -31.49
N ASP A 722 -0.96 9.81 -32.20
CA ASP A 722 -0.97 8.46 -31.66
C ASP A 722 -0.16 7.57 -32.61
N CYS A 723 0.55 6.60 -32.06
CA CYS A 723 1.43 5.73 -32.80
C CYS A 723 1.12 4.25 -32.50
N GLU A 724 1.29 3.40 -33.50
CA GLU A 724 1.26 1.94 -33.30
C GLU A 724 2.69 1.40 -33.26
N MET A 725 2.99 0.63 -32.23
CA MET A 725 4.30 -0.01 -32.05
C MET A 725 4.22 -1.52 -32.15
N CYS A 726 5.28 -2.10 -32.69
CA CYS A 726 5.55 -3.53 -32.62
C CYS A 726 6.76 -3.78 -31.72
N LYS A 727 6.96 -5.02 -31.30
CA LYS A 727 8.12 -5.43 -30.51
C LYS A 727 9.21 -5.96 -31.44
N ALA A 728 10.40 -5.36 -31.40
CA ALA A 728 11.56 -5.80 -32.15
C ALA A 728 12.28 -6.99 -31.49
N GLU A 729 13.23 -7.61 -32.19
CA GLU A 729 14.04 -8.74 -31.70
C GLU A 729 14.77 -8.46 -30.38
N ASN A 730 15.22 -7.22 -30.18
CA ASN A 730 15.88 -6.76 -28.95
C ASN A 730 14.90 -6.49 -27.78
N ASP A 731 13.63 -6.90 -27.93
CA ASP A 731 12.53 -6.66 -26.99
C ASP A 731 12.12 -5.18 -26.81
N GLU A 732 12.66 -4.23 -27.59
CA GLU A 732 12.24 -2.82 -27.60
C GLU A 732 10.98 -2.58 -28.47
N PHE A 733 10.21 -1.55 -28.13
CA PHE A 733 9.08 -1.10 -28.95
C PHE A 733 9.60 -0.23 -30.09
N VAL A 734 9.23 -0.59 -31.32
CA VAL A 734 9.60 0.13 -32.54
C VAL A 734 8.36 0.70 -33.21
N LEU A 735 8.49 1.93 -33.73
CA LEU A 735 7.42 2.62 -34.44
C LEU A 735 7.05 1.87 -35.72
N THR A 736 5.75 1.58 -35.89
CA THR A 736 5.22 0.89 -37.09
C THR A 736 4.08 1.61 -37.78
N ARG A 737 3.42 2.55 -37.10
CA ARG A 737 2.51 3.54 -37.71
C ARG A 737 2.52 4.81 -36.88
N VAL A 738 2.38 5.96 -37.54
CA VAL A 738 2.16 7.26 -36.89
C VAL A 738 0.97 7.94 -37.54
N SER A 739 0.06 8.47 -36.73
CA SER A 739 -1.07 9.26 -37.18
C SER A 739 -1.09 10.62 -36.48
N LEU A 740 -1.23 11.69 -37.27
CA LEU A 740 -1.33 13.07 -36.82
C LEU A 740 -2.65 13.66 -37.29
N LEU A 741 -3.37 14.31 -36.38
CA LEU A 741 -4.59 15.06 -36.67
C LEU A 741 -4.41 16.53 -36.32
N ASP A 742 -5.01 17.42 -37.08
CA ASP A 742 -5.09 18.84 -36.72
C ASP A 742 -6.18 19.12 -35.68
N TRP A 743 -6.38 20.40 -35.34
CA TRP A 743 -7.40 20.82 -34.39
C TRP A 743 -8.82 20.46 -34.85
N ASP A 744 -9.12 20.44 -36.15
CA ASP A 744 -10.44 20.06 -36.65
C ASP A 744 -10.63 18.54 -36.67
N GLY A 745 -9.54 17.81 -36.49
CA GLY A 745 -9.49 16.35 -36.49
C GLY A 745 -9.26 15.80 -37.89
N GLU A 746 -8.82 16.61 -38.84
CA GLU A 746 -8.45 16.15 -40.17
C GLU A 746 -7.05 15.53 -40.15
N THR A 747 -6.86 14.47 -40.92
CA THR A 747 -5.58 13.74 -40.94
C THR A 747 -4.50 14.53 -41.64
N VAL A 748 -3.47 14.94 -40.90
CA VAL A 748 -2.29 15.65 -41.39
C VAL A 748 -1.22 14.67 -41.89
N LEU A 749 -1.06 13.55 -41.20
CA LEU A 749 -0.11 12.49 -41.55
C LEU A 749 -0.69 11.16 -41.07
N ASP A 750 -0.68 10.13 -41.90
CA ASP A 750 -0.96 8.76 -41.48
C ASP A 750 -0.09 7.83 -42.32
N ARG A 751 0.94 7.24 -41.71
CA ARG A 751 1.92 6.43 -42.43
C ARG A 751 2.35 5.22 -41.64
N LEU A 752 2.49 4.10 -42.36
CA LEU A 752 3.21 2.93 -41.88
C LEU A 752 4.71 3.20 -41.94
N VAL A 753 5.42 2.62 -40.97
CA VAL A 753 6.86 2.77 -40.81
C VAL A 753 7.47 1.38 -40.79
N LYS A 754 8.54 1.19 -41.57
CA LYS A 754 9.33 -0.02 -41.54
C LYS A 754 10.46 0.16 -40.52
N PRO A 755 10.47 -0.61 -39.42
CA PRO A 755 11.56 -0.56 -38.46
C PRO A 755 12.86 -1.10 -39.06
N ASP A 756 13.99 -0.57 -38.60
CA ASP A 756 15.32 -1.05 -38.98
C ASP A 756 15.63 -2.43 -38.39
N LEU A 757 15.02 -2.73 -37.23
CA LEU A 757 15.12 -4.02 -36.55
C LEU A 757 13.99 -4.94 -36.99
N ALA A 758 14.30 -6.23 -37.10
CA ALA A 758 13.27 -7.24 -37.38
C ALA A 758 12.22 -7.26 -36.25
N ILE A 759 10.94 -7.34 -36.65
CA ILE A 759 9.82 -7.41 -35.73
C ILE A 759 9.70 -8.84 -35.21
N LYS A 760 9.78 -8.99 -33.88
CA LYS A 760 9.58 -10.25 -33.15
C LYS A 760 8.10 -10.53 -32.88
N ASP A 761 7.36 -9.49 -32.51
CA ASP A 761 5.92 -9.57 -32.25
C ASP A 761 5.25 -8.30 -32.76
N TYR A 762 4.27 -8.47 -33.65
CA TYR A 762 3.52 -7.36 -34.21
C TYR A 762 2.54 -6.75 -33.22
N LEU A 763 2.25 -7.43 -32.11
CA LEU A 763 1.28 -7.00 -31.10
C LEU A 763 -0.10 -6.74 -31.72
N THR A 764 -0.47 -7.44 -32.79
CA THR A 764 -1.65 -7.14 -33.63
C THR A 764 -2.95 -6.97 -32.85
N GLN A 765 -3.12 -7.68 -31.73
CA GLN A 765 -4.28 -7.53 -30.85
C GLN A 765 -4.41 -6.15 -30.19
N TYR A 766 -3.30 -5.41 -30.10
CA TYR A 766 -3.19 -4.05 -29.58
C TYR A 766 -2.88 -3.06 -30.70
N SER A 767 -1.90 -3.34 -31.56
CA SER A 767 -1.41 -2.40 -32.57
C SER A 767 -2.24 -2.34 -33.85
N GLY A 768 -3.02 -3.39 -34.13
CA GLY A 768 -3.67 -3.60 -35.43
C GLY A 768 -2.72 -3.89 -36.59
N ILE A 769 -1.40 -3.81 -36.38
CA ILE A 769 -0.38 -4.01 -37.42
C ILE A 769 -0.21 -5.51 -37.70
N THR A 770 -0.10 -5.85 -38.99
CA THR A 770 0.15 -7.21 -39.47
C THR A 770 1.39 -7.24 -40.36
N ALA A 771 2.02 -8.41 -40.49
CA ALA A 771 3.16 -8.58 -41.39
C ALA A 771 2.86 -8.15 -42.83
N ALA A 772 1.66 -8.47 -43.33
CA ALA A 772 1.21 -8.10 -44.67
C ALA A 772 1.11 -6.58 -44.88
N MET A 773 0.79 -5.80 -43.84
CA MET A 773 0.76 -4.34 -43.93
C MET A 773 2.14 -3.74 -44.12
N LEU A 774 3.19 -4.35 -43.56
CA LEU A 774 4.56 -3.83 -43.59
C LEU A 774 5.42 -4.39 -44.74
N GLU A 775 4.95 -5.41 -45.46
CA GLU A 775 5.73 -6.13 -46.49
C GLU A 775 6.35 -5.20 -47.55
N ASN A 776 5.59 -4.22 -48.02
CA ASN A 776 6.00 -3.29 -49.08
C ASN A 776 6.26 -1.86 -48.57
N VAL A 777 6.35 -1.66 -47.26
CA VAL A 777 6.59 -0.33 -46.68
C VAL A 777 8.08 0.00 -46.78
N THR A 778 8.39 1.18 -47.31
CA THR A 778 9.77 1.68 -47.44
C THR A 778 10.05 2.90 -46.57
N THR A 779 9.02 3.51 -45.98
CA THR A 779 9.14 4.67 -45.09
C THR A 779 9.88 4.28 -43.82
N THR A 780 10.97 4.97 -43.52
CA THR A 780 11.81 4.74 -42.35
C THR A 780 11.46 5.68 -41.20
N LEU A 781 12.00 5.44 -40.01
CA LEU A 781 11.88 6.37 -38.88
C LEU A 781 12.46 7.76 -39.23
N ALA A 782 13.57 7.81 -39.95
CA ALA A 782 14.20 9.06 -40.37
C ALA A 782 13.31 9.87 -41.33
N ASP A 783 12.58 9.21 -42.23
CA ASP A 783 11.61 9.88 -43.11
C ASP A 783 10.48 10.51 -42.30
N ILE A 784 9.96 9.79 -41.29
CA ILE A 784 8.93 10.30 -40.38
C ILE A 784 9.45 11.48 -39.56
N GLN A 785 10.65 11.39 -38.98
CA GLN A 785 11.27 12.49 -38.25
C GLN A 785 11.42 13.74 -39.13
N LYS A 786 11.82 13.59 -40.39
CA LYS A 786 11.91 14.69 -41.37
C LYS A 786 10.54 15.32 -41.65
N ASP A 787 9.49 14.52 -41.75
CA ASP A 787 8.13 15.02 -41.95
C ASP A 787 7.58 15.70 -40.67
N LEU A 788 7.86 15.16 -39.48
CA LEU A 788 7.49 15.76 -38.20
C LEU A 788 8.17 17.12 -37.98
N LEU A 789 9.46 17.26 -38.30
CA LEU A 789 10.18 18.54 -38.15
C LEU A 789 9.64 19.67 -39.04
N LYS A 790 8.86 19.36 -40.09
CA LYS A 790 8.13 20.37 -40.88
C LYS A 790 6.82 20.80 -40.22
N VAL A 791 6.26 19.94 -39.37
CA VAL A 791 4.98 20.16 -38.68
C VAL A 791 5.19 20.79 -37.30
N LEU A 792 6.24 20.38 -36.60
CA LEU A 792 6.59 20.85 -35.26
C LEU A 792 7.38 22.16 -35.33
N THR A 793 6.67 23.26 -35.14
CA THR A 793 7.23 24.61 -35.03
C THR A 793 7.14 25.09 -33.58
N PRO A 794 7.76 26.23 -33.23
CA PRO A 794 7.59 26.85 -31.91
C PRO A 794 6.12 27.17 -31.55
N ARG A 795 5.25 27.35 -32.55
CA ARG A 795 3.81 27.59 -32.35
C ARG A 795 2.97 26.31 -32.37
N THR A 796 3.58 25.14 -32.48
CA THR A 796 2.87 23.85 -32.41
C THR A 796 2.73 23.38 -30.96
N ILE A 797 1.58 22.79 -30.62
CA ILE A 797 1.33 22.04 -29.39
C ILE A 797 1.01 20.60 -29.79
N LEU A 798 1.71 19.64 -29.18
CA LEU A 798 1.42 18.21 -29.36
C LEU A 798 0.45 17.72 -28.28
N VAL A 799 -0.60 17.04 -28.71
CA VAL A 799 -1.63 16.42 -27.86
C VAL A 799 -1.58 14.91 -28.00
N GLY A 800 -1.73 14.16 -26.91
CA GLY A 800 -1.85 12.70 -26.98
C GLY A 800 -2.31 12.06 -25.67
N HIS A 801 -2.18 10.73 -25.58
CA HIS A 801 -2.49 9.97 -24.38
C HIS A 801 -1.31 9.07 -24.00
N SER A 802 -0.71 9.32 -22.82
CA SER A 802 0.57 8.70 -22.46
C SER A 802 1.65 8.99 -23.50
N LEU A 803 1.69 10.26 -23.92
CA LEU A 803 2.44 10.76 -25.07
C LEU A 803 3.97 10.52 -24.97
N ASN A 804 4.48 10.22 -23.77
CA ASN A 804 5.87 9.81 -23.58
C ASN A 804 6.22 8.54 -24.39
N SER A 805 5.30 7.58 -24.51
CA SER A 805 5.51 6.36 -25.30
C SER A 805 5.63 6.66 -26.80
N ASP A 806 4.75 7.52 -27.33
CA ASP A 806 4.77 7.93 -28.74
C ASP A 806 6.06 8.68 -29.10
N LEU A 807 6.46 9.64 -28.26
CA LEU A 807 7.69 10.42 -28.48
C LEU A 807 8.95 9.56 -28.40
N ASN A 808 8.98 8.56 -27.50
CA ASN A 808 10.06 7.57 -27.44
C ASN A 808 10.13 6.72 -28.72
N ALA A 809 8.97 6.24 -29.22
CA ALA A 809 8.92 5.46 -30.45
C ALA A 809 9.37 6.27 -31.68
N MET A 810 9.00 7.55 -31.75
CA MET A 810 9.43 8.49 -32.78
C MET A 810 10.85 9.03 -32.57
N LYS A 811 11.46 8.79 -31.40
CA LYS A 811 12.73 9.37 -30.94
C LYS A 811 12.80 10.88 -31.18
N ILE A 812 11.78 11.61 -30.76
CA ILE A 812 11.68 13.07 -30.94
C ILE A 812 11.36 13.80 -29.64
N THR A 813 11.97 14.97 -29.41
CA THR A 813 11.62 15.84 -28.29
C THR A 813 10.92 17.11 -28.77
N HIS A 814 9.94 17.59 -27.99
CA HIS A 814 9.23 18.85 -28.23
C HIS A 814 8.77 19.44 -26.89
N PRO A 815 8.90 20.76 -26.64
CA PRO A 815 8.62 21.32 -25.31
C PRO A 815 7.13 21.53 -25.01
N PHE A 816 6.28 21.75 -26.02
CA PHE A 816 4.87 22.11 -25.82
C PHE A 816 3.95 20.89 -25.92
N LEU A 817 3.79 20.18 -24.80
CA LEU A 817 3.08 18.91 -24.73
C LEU A 817 1.81 18.99 -23.87
N ILE A 818 0.75 18.31 -24.31
CA ILE A 818 -0.51 18.13 -23.58
C ILE A 818 -0.85 16.64 -23.57
N ASP A 819 -0.71 16.00 -22.42
CA ASP A 819 -1.02 14.58 -22.24
C ASP A 819 -2.33 14.41 -21.47
N THR A 820 -3.32 13.80 -22.10
CA THR A 820 -4.62 13.49 -21.46
C THR A 820 -4.49 12.58 -20.23
N GLY A 821 -3.43 11.76 -20.14
CA GLY A 821 -3.09 10.98 -18.95
C GLY A 821 -2.66 11.83 -17.75
N ILE A 822 -2.15 13.05 -18.00
CA ILE A 822 -1.82 14.05 -16.97
C ILE A 822 -3.05 14.94 -16.69
N LEU A 823 -3.75 15.41 -17.73
CA LEU A 823 -4.92 16.29 -17.59
C LEU A 823 -6.08 15.64 -16.81
N TYR A 824 -6.20 14.32 -16.86
CA TYR A 824 -7.22 13.54 -16.15
C TYR A 824 -6.56 12.61 -15.13
N PRO A 825 -6.16 13.12 -13.95
CA PRO A 825 -5.35 12.38 -13.00
C PRO A 825 -6.08 11.17 -12.44
N HIS A 826 -5.36 10.06 -12.27
CA HIS A 826 -5.92 8.86 -11.66
C HIS A 826 -6.15 9.08 -10.15
N PRO A 827 -7.28 8.63 -9.54
CA PRO A 827 -7.55 8.80 -8.11
C PRO A 827 -6.53 8.18 -7.15
N ARG A 828 -5.67 7.27 -7.65
CA ARG A 828 -4.59 6.63 -6.89
C ARG A 828 -3.24 7.36 -7.01
N GLY A 829 -3.20 8.49 -7.72
CA GLY A 829 -1.98 9.22 -8.03
C GLY A 829 -1.05 8.46 -8.99
N PRO A 830 0.09 9.06 -9.35
CA PRO A 830 1.15 8.41 -10.12
C PRO A 830 1.68 7.12 -9.45
N PRO A 831 2.15 6.12 -10.22
CA PRO A 831 2.28 6.12 -11.69
C PRO A 831 0.99 5.70 -12.42
N TYR A 832 -0.14 5.52 -11.70
CA TYR A 832 -1.37 5.08 -12.34
C TYR A 832 -1.92 6.18 -13.25
N LYS A 833 -2.20 5.85 -14.51
CA LYS A 833 -2.93 6.68 -15.46
C LYS A 833 -4.31 6.05 -15.73
N GLN A 834 -5.31 6.86 -16.05
CA GLN A 834 -6.60 6.35 -16.52
C GLN A 834 -6.46 5.93 -17.99
N SER A 835 -7.01 4.79 -18.41
CA SER A 835 -6.91 4.40 -19.82
C SER A 835 -7.74 5.30 -20.73
N LEU A 836 -7.27 5.55 -21.96
CA LEU A 836 -7.99 6.34 -22.96
C LEU A 836 -9.43 5.85 -23.18
N LYS A 837 -9.61 4.53 -23.27
CA LYS A 837 -10.92 3.87 -23.36
C LYS A 837 -11.86 4.25 -22.22
N TRP A 838 -11.36 4.27 -20.98
CA TRP A 838 -12.17 4.65 -19.83
C TRP A 838 -12.52 6.14 -19.85
N LEU A 839 -11.54 7.00 -20.22
CA LEU A 839 -11.75 8.44 -20.36
C LEU A 839 -12.82 8.75 -21.42
N ALA A 840 -12.72 8.13 -22.59
CA ALA A 840 -13.68 8.26 -23.68
C ALA A 840 -15.10 7.86 -23.23
N GLN A 841 -15.23 6.72 -22.56
CA GLN A 841 -16.52 6.24 -22.08
C GLN A 841 -17.11 7.19 -21.03
N LYS A 842 -16.29 7.70 -20.12
CA LYS A 842 -16.73 8.55 -19.02
C LYS A 842 -17.10 9.97 -19.44
N PHE A 843 -16.23 10.59 -20.23
CA PHE A 843 -16.26 12.03 -20.49
C PHE A 843 -16.82 12.35 -21.88
N LEU A 844 -16.55 11.52 -22.88
CA LEU A 844 -17.08 11.70 -24.24
C LEU A 844 -18.35 10.87 -24.51
N HIS A 845 -18.71 9.94 -23.62
CA HIS A 845 -19.78 8.96 -23.83
C HIS A 845 -19.60 8.13 -25.12
N ARG A 846 -18.33 7.91 -25.50
CA ARG A 846 -17.94 7.15 -26.69
C ARG A 846 -17.23 5.87 -26.27
N GLU A 847 -17.54 4.78 -26.94
CA GLU A 847 -16.78 3.54 -26.81
C GLU A 847 -15.78 3.44 -27.96
N VAL A 848 -14.50 3.40 -27.61
CA VAL A 848 -13.34 3.29 -28.53
C VAL A 848 -12.61 1.97 -28.27
N GLN A 849 -11.68 1.57 -29.15
CA GLN A 849 -10.89 0.35 -29.02
C GLN A 849 -11.78 -0.91 -28.86
N LYS A 850 -12.65 -1.14 -29.85
CA LYS A 850 -13.61 -2.27 -29.88
C LYS A 850 -13.09 -3.45 -30.68
N GLY A 851 -13.34 -4.66 -30.16
CA GLY A 851 -13.05 -5.92 -30.85
C GLY A 851 -11.64 -6.44 -30.61
N SER A 852 -11.26 -7.46 -31.38
CA SER A 852 -9.97 -8.15 -31.28
C SER A 852 -9.00 -7.81 -32.42
N LYS A 853 -9.28 -6.73 -33.18
CA LYS A 853 -8.54 -6.35 -34.40
C LYS A 853 -7.40 -5.34 -34.16
N GLY A 854 -7.03 -5.07 -32.90
CA GLY A 854 -6.10 -3.99 -32.57
C GLY A 854 -6.77 -2.62 -32.49
N HIS A 855 -5.99 -1.62 -32.11
CA HIS A 855 -6.40 -0.24 -32.04
C HIS A 855 -6.28 0.45 -33.41
N ASP A 856 -6.88 1.63 -33.51
CA ASP A 856 -6.76 2.50 -34.67
C ASP A 856 -6.19 3.84 -34.19
N SER A 857 -4.93 4.09 -34.51
CA SER A 857 -4.23 5.31 -34.14
C SER A 857 -4.95 6.61 -34.54
N VAL A 858 -5.75 6.61 -35.61
CA VAL A 858 -6.58 7.78 -35.95
C VAL A 858 -7.76 7.96 -34.99
N GLU A 859 -8.39 6.87 -34.54
CA GLU A 859 -9.45 6.90 -33.52
C GLU A 859 -8.88 7.39 -32.18
N ASP A 860 -7.72 6.89 -31.78
CA ASP A 860 -7.10 7.18 -30.50
C ASP A 860 -6.56 8.63 -30.45
N ALA A 861 -5.86 9.09 -31.50
CA ALA A 861 -5.44 10.50 -31.63
C ALA A 861 -6.65 11.46 -31.58
N ARG A 862 -7.75 11.12 -32.25
CA ARG A 862 -8.99 11.92 -32.22
C ARG A 862 -9.60 11.94 -30.82
N THR A 863 -9.55 10.81 -30.13
CA THR A 863 -10.06 10.68 -28.76
C THR A 863 -9.29 11.52 -27.76
N ALA A 864 -7.96 11.53 -27.85
CA ALA A 864 -7.15 12.42 -27.04
C ALA A 864 -7.48 13.90 -27.32
N LEU A 865 -7.61 14.28 -28.60
CA LEU A 865 -7.96 15.64 -29.00
C LEU A 865 -9.34 16.08 -28.48
N ASP A 866 -10.35 15.22 -28.60
CA ASP A 866 -11.72 15.50 -28.13
C ASP A 866 -11.77 15.67 -26.59
N LEU A 867 -10.97 14.90 -25.85
CA LEU A 867 -10.84 15.05 -24.40
C LEU A 867 -10.20 16.40 -24.01
N VAL A 868 -9.19 16.86 -24.77
CA VAL A 868 -8.58 18.19 -24.57
C VAL A 868 -9.57 19.30 -24.91
N LYS A 869 -10.27 19.21 -26.05
CA LYS A 869 -11.35 20.14 -26.42
C LYS A 869 -12.39 20.23 -25.32
N GLN A 870 -12.83 19.09 -24.79
CA GLN A 870 -13.79 19.07 -23.69
C GLN A 870 -13.21 19.75 -22.43
N LYS A 871 -11.94 19.52 -22.09
CA LYS A 871 -11.30 20.20 -20.97
C LYS A 871 -11.24 21.71 -21.17
N CYS A 872 -10.91 22.19 -22.38
CA CYS A 872 -10.92 23.61 -22.69
C CYS A 872 -12.31 24.24 -22.52
N GLU A 873 -13.38 23.56 -22.94
CA GLU A 873 -14.75 24.07 -22.78
C GLU A 873 -15.24 24.01 -21.32
N LYS A 874 -14.85 23.00 -20.55
CA LYS A 874 -15.33 22.78 -19.18
C LYS A 874 -14.49 23.44 -18.09
N GLY A 875 -13.21 23.69 -18.36
CA GLY A 875 -12.24 24.31 -17.47
C GLY A 875 -11.32 23.33 -16.73
N PRO A 876 -10.28 23.84 -16.02
CA PRO A 876 -9.18 23.01 -15.51
C PRO A 876 -9.59 21.98 -14.46
N SER A 877 -10.58 22.31 -13.64
CA SER A 877 -11.07 21.44 -12.58
C SER A 877 -11.98 20.32 -13.10
N TRP A 878 -12.40 20.34 -14.37
CA TRP A 878 -13.28 19.29 -14.93
C TRP A 878 -12.55 17.95 -15.05
N GLY A 879 -13.12 16.87 -14.52
CA GLY A 879 -12.53 15.53 -14.61
C GLY A 879 -11.38 15.24 -13.64
N THR A 880 -11.13 16.12 -12.66
CA THR A 880 -10.20 15.89 -11.53
C THR A 880 -10.91 15.25 -10.32
N GLY A 881 -10.17 14.82 -9.29
CA GLY A 881 -10.77 14.28 -8.06
C GLY A 881 -11.70 15.27 -7.34
N ASP A 882 -11.44 16.57 -7.52
CA ASP A 882 -12.18 17.66 -6.88
C ASP A 882 -13.52 17.98 -7.56
N THR A 883 -13.77 17.41 -8.74
CA THR A 883 -14.96 17.72 -9.54
C THR A 883 -16.28 17.25 -8.90
N ASN A 884 -16.21 16.34 -7.92
CA ASN A 884 -17.36 15.91 -7.10
C ASN A 884 -17.33 16.51 -5.69
N ALA A 885 -16.50 17.53 -5.48
CA ALA A 885 -16.37 18.21 -4.21
C ALA A 885 -16.72 19.69 -4.35
N GLU A 886 -17.20 20.28 -3.25
CA GLU A 886 -17.55 21.68 -3.17
C GLU A 886 -17.14 22.26 -1.81
N SER A 887 -16.97 23.58 -1.74
CA SER A 887 -16.70 24.25 -0.47
C SER A 887 -17.82 23.98 0.56
N ILE A 888 -17.44 23.71 1.81
CA ILE A 888 -18.38 23.54 2.92
C ILE A 888 -19.29 24.77 3.08
N PHE A 889 -18.76 25.97 2.82
CA PHE A 889 -19.52 27.22 2.87
C PHE A 889 -20.65 27.24 1.82
N LYS A 890 -20.37 26.77 0.60
CA LYS A 890 -21.36 26.65 -0.47
C LYS A 890 -22.47 25.66 -0.10
N ARG A 891 -22.11 24.54 0.52
CA ARG A 891 -23.06 23.52 0.98
C ARG A 891 -23.94 24.01 2.13
N LEU A 892 -23.34 24.64 3.15
CA LEU A 892 -24.05 25.26 4.28
C LEU A 892 -24.99 26.37 3.80
N GLY A 893 -24.56 27.18 2.83
CA GLY A 893 -25.35 28.26 2.24
C GLY A 893 -26.63 27.83 1.53
N ARG A 894 -26.83 26.54 1.25
CA ARG A 894 -28.10 26.00 0.73
C ARG A 894 -29.10 25.63 1.83
N SER A 895 -28.64 25.57 3.08
CA SER A 895 -29.47 25.16 4.21
C SER A 895 -30.18 26.35 4.81
N THR A 896 -31.45 26.16 5.17
CA THR A 896 -32.27 27.20 5.81
C THR A 896 -32.05 27.22 7.32
N ARG A 897 -32.22 28.40 7.94
CA ARG A 897 -32.18 28.52 9.39
C ARG A 897 -33.43 27.89 10.02
N PRO A 898 -33.33 27.31 11.24
CA PRO A 898 -34.48 26.76 11.93
C PRO A 898 -35.53 27.84 12.17
N LYS A 899 -36.81 27.53 11.89
CA LYS A 899 -37.97 28.41 12.11
C LYS A 899 -38.00 29.71 11.27
N SER A 900 -37.17 29.83 10.23
CA SER A 900 -37.23 30.94 9.26
C SER A 900 -37.66 30.47 7.88
N ILE A 901 -38.47 31.27 7.19
CA ILE A 901 -38.82 31.06 5.77
C ILE A 901 -37.81 31.87 4.94
N ASN A 902 -37.14 31.23 3.99
CA ASN A 902 -36.22 31.86 3.01
C ASN A 902 -34.94 32.54 3.55
N GLN A 903 -34.54 32.32 4.82
CA GLN A 903 -33.21 32.74 5.29
C GLN A 903 -32.24 31.56 5.29
N TYR A 904 -31.17 31.71 4.52
CA TYR A 904 -30.10 30.72 4.41
C TYR A 904 -29.01 30.96 5.46
N ARG A 905 -28.23 29.91 5.74
CA ARG A 905 -27.12 29.99 6.67
C ARG A 905 -25.90 30.66 6.05
N ASN A 906 -25.22 31.48 6.84
CA ASN A 906 -23.99 32.15 6.41
C ASN A 906 -22.77 31.56 7.14
N GLY A 907 -21.65 31.54 6.43
CA GLY A 907 -20.37 31.11 6.98
C GLY A 907 -19.29 32.20 6.91
N ALA A 908 -18.39 32.18 7.89
CA ALA A 908 -17.20 33.02 7.95
C ALA A 908 -15.91 32.19 7.96
N VAL A 909 -14.89 32.70 7.29
CA VAL A 909 -13.51 32.19 7.32
C VAL A 909 -12.60 33.25 7.94
N ILE A 910 -11.82 32.87 8.94
CA ILE A 910 -10.94 33.76 9.69
C ILE A 910 -9.57 33.10 9.76
N ASP A 911 -8.58 33.68 9.09
CA ASP A 911 -7.25 33.09 9.02
C ASP A 911 -6.20 34.17 8.83
N TRP A 912 -4.95 33.80 9.07
CA TRP A 912 -3.83 34.66 8.81
C TRP A 912 -3.66 34.90 7.29
N GLY A 913 -3.35 36.13 6.90
CA GLY A 913 -3.15 36.51 5.49
C GLY A 913 -4.45 36.80 4.73
N GLU A 914 -4.64 36.21 3.55
CA GLU A 914 -5.76 36.47 2.63
C GLU A 914 -6.75 35.27 2.57
N PRO A 915 -7.66 35.10 3.54
CA PRO A 915 -8.58 33.96 3.59
C PRO A 915 -9.66 33.96 2.51
N ASN A 916 -9.79 35.04 1.74
CA ASN A 916 -10.71 35.14 0.60
C ASN A 916 -10.22 34.29 -0.59
N ARG A 917 -8.94 33.90 -0.63
CA ARG A 917 -8.34 33.03 -1.66
C ARG A 917 -8.53 31.54 -1.31
N GLY A 918 -8.60 30.69 -2.32
CA GLY A 918 -8.71 29.24 -2.15
C GLY A 918 -10.03 28.81 -1.49
N HIS A 919 -9.95 28.08 -0.36
CA HIS A 919 -11.10 27.41 0.27
C HIS A 919 -12.16 28.36 0.85
N GLY A 920 -11.76 29.59 1.20
CA GLY A 920 -12.63 30.60 1.82
C GLY A 920 -13.40 31.48 0.83
N ASN A 921 -13.18 31.33 -0.48
CA ASN A 921 -13.83 32.20 -1.49
C ASN A 921 -15.37 32.15 -1.43
N HIS A 922 -15.96 31.01 -1.04
CA HIS A 922 -17.41 30.86 -0.93
C HIS A 922 -17.99 31.28 0.43
N ALA A 923 -17.16 31.71 1.38
CA ALA A 923 -17.65 32.28 2.64
C ALA A 923 -18.27 33.66 2.40
N LYS A 924 -19.34 33.99 3.15
CA LYS A 924 -20.01 35.29 3.07
C LYS A 924 -19.17 36.38 3.73
N VAL A 925 -18.45 36.01 4.79
CA VAL A 925 -17.48 36.86 5.51
C VAL A 925 -16.10 36.21 5.44
N SER A 926 -15.08 37.01 5.18
CA SER A 926 -13.68 36.59 5.17
C SER A 926 -12.84 37.65 5.85
N ILE A 927 -12.17 37.31 6.95
CA ILE A 927 -11.37 38.26 7.74
C ILE A 927 -9.92 37.76 7.80
N GLY A 928 -9.01 38.52 7.20
CA GLY A 928 -7.58 38.29 7.26
C GLY A 928 -6.97 38.84 8.54
N CYS A 929 -6.17 38.04 9.23
CA CYS A 929 -5.53 38.39 10.50
C CYS A 929 -3.99 38.37 10.39
N LYS A 930 -3.32 38.99 11.37
CA LYS A 930 -1.85 39.01 11.52
C LYS A 930 -1.37 38.51 12.88
N SER A 931 -2.29 38.13 13.76
CA SER A 931 -2.02 37.65 15.11
C SER A 931 -3.13 36.71 15.58
N ASP A 932 -2.84 35.87 16.57
CA ASP A 932 -3.88 35.03 17.17
C ASP A 932 -4.89 35.87 17.98
N ASN A 933 -4.49 37.03 18.51
CA ASN A 933 -5.39 38.01 19.13
C ASN A 933 -6.43 38.54 18.14
N GLU A 934 -5.98 38.97 16.95
CA GLU A 934 -6.89 39.41 15.89
C GLU A 934 -7.84 38.30 15.45
N VAL A 935 -7.40 37.04 15.44
CA VAL A 935 -8.29 35.90 15.16
C VAL A 935 -9.36 35.78 16.24
N VAL A 936 -9.01 35.90 17.52
CA VAL A 936 -9.98 35.86 18.63
C VAL A 936 -11.00 37.01 18.52
N GLU A 937 -10.55 38.23 18.27
CA GLU A 937 -11.40 39.40 18.06
C GLU A 937 -12.32 39.24 16.84
N ALA A 938 -11.78 38.73 15.73
CA ALA A 938 -12.56 38.47 14.52
C ALA A 938 -13.62 37.39 14.73
N VAL A 939 -13.31 36.33 15.49
CA VAL A 939 -14.29 35.28 15.86
C VAL A 939 -15.41 35.90 16.70
N ASP A 940 -15.06 36.74 17.67
CA ASP A 940 -16.03 37.46 18.51
C ASP A 940 -16.99 38.32 17.67
N LEU A 941 -16.45 39.13 16.75
CA LEU A 941 -17.24 39.94 15.83
C LEU A 941 -18.17 39.10 14.95
N ALA A 942 -17.68 37.95 14.45
CA ALA A 942 -18.47 37.05 13.61
C ALA A 942 -19.62 36.39 14.39
N VAL A 943 -19.36 35.86 15.59
CA VAL A 943 -20.38 35.16 16.38
C VAL A 943 -21.43 36.11 16.95
N LYS A 944 -21.06 37.36 17.26
CA LYS A 944 -21.98 38.43 17.71
C LYS A 944 -22.79 39.06 16.58
N GLY A 945 -22.48 38.74 15.31
CA GLY A 945 -23.19 39.28 14.14
C GLY A 945 -22.81 40.74 13.81
N SER A 946 -21.61 41.15 14.20
CA SER A 946 -21.03 42.48 13.92
C SER A 946 -20.03 42.46 12.77
N ALA A 947 -19.77 41.29 12.16
CA ALA A 947 -18.84 41.17 11.06
C ALA A 947 -19.42 41.70 9.73
N ILE A 948 -18.58 42.42 8.99
CA ILE A 948 -18.93 43.02 7.70
C ILE A 948 -18.69 41.98 6.59
N GLY A 949 -19.74 41.70 5.81
CA GLY A 949 -19.68 40.82 4.64
C GLY A 949 -19.05 41.50 3.42
N LYS A 950 -18.86 40.72 2.35
CA LYS A 950 -18.27 41.20 1.09
C LYS A 950 -19.01 42.39 0.45
N GLU A 951 -20.29 42.55 0.76
CA GLU A 951 -21.16 43.63 0.26
C GLU A 951 -21.19 44.87 1.18
N GLY A 952 -20.35 44.91 2.22
CA GLY A 952 -20.27 46.04 3.16
C GLY A 952 -21.38 46.06 4.23
N THR A 953 -22.25 45.04 4.26
CA THR A 953 -23.33 44.89 5.23
C THR A 953 -22.94 43.98 6.40
N THR A 954 -23.52 44.21 7.58
CA THR A 954 -23.34 43.32 8.73
C THR A 954 -24.07 42.00 8.52
N GLU A 955 -23.37 40.88 8.72
CA GLU A 955 -23.88 39.54 8.46
C GLU A 955 -24.08 38.75 9.75
N SER A 956 -25.23 38.08 9.89
CA SER A 956 -25.41 37.08 10.93
C SER A 956 -24.76 35.78 10.49
N ILE A 957 -23.78 35.28 11.26
CA ILE A 957 -22.99 34.09 10.93
C ILE A 957 -23.42 32.87 11.76
N ASP A 958 -23.63 31.75 11.06
CA ASP A 958 -24.04 30.45 11.61
C ASP A 958 -22.85 29.48 11.76
N PHE A 959 -21.88 29.56 10.85
CA PHE A 959 -20.69 28.70 10.83
C PHE A 959 -19.42 29.53 10.76
N VAL A 960 -18.50 29.34 11.70
CA VAL A 960 -17.19 30.00 11.69
C VAL A 960 -16.12 28.93 11.57
N TRP A 961 -15.19 29.10 10.64
CA TRP A 961 -13.92 28.40 10.64
C TRP A 961 -12.80 29.40 10.90
N ALA A 962 -11.99 29.13 11.93
CA ALA A 962 -10.88 29.98 12.32
C ALA A 962 -9.60 29.17 12.56
N ARG A 963 -8.42 29.80 12.43
CA ARG A 963 -7.14 29.14 12.70
C ARG A 963 -6.20 30.01 13.53
N LEU A 964 -5.67 29.45 14.62
CA LEU A 964 -4.57 30.01 15.42
C LEU A 964 -3.24 29.46 14.90
N ARG A 965 -2.17 30.25 14.86
CA ARG A 965 -0.89 29.88 14.24
C ARG A 965 0.34 30.10 15.11
N GLU A 966 0.24 30.80 16.23
CA GLU A 966 1.43 31.12 17.04
C GLU A 966 2.05 29.87 17.69
N LEU A 967 1.24 28.85 18.00
CA LEU A 967 1.73 27.59 18.56
C LEU A 967 2.53 26.76 17.55
N GLU A 968 2.07 26.66 16.29
CA GLU A 968 2.86 25.98 15.24
C GLU A 968 4.15 26.74 14.93
N LEU A 969 4.13 28.07 15.03
CA LEU A 969 5.33 28.89 14.88
C LEU A 969 6.36 28.60 15.99
N ALA A 970 5.92 28.60 17.26
CA ALA A 970 6.79 28.28 18.41
C ALA A 970 7.36 26.85 18.37
N ARG A 971 6.67 25.93 17.69
CA ARG A 971 7.14 24.54 17.50
C ARG A 971 8.01 24.33 16.26
N GLY A 972 8.28 25.38 15.48
CA GLY A 972 9.00 25.25 14.19
C GLY A 972 8.21 24.48 13.12
N TRP A 973 6.89 24.37 13.27
CA TRP A 973 6.01 23.69 12.32
C TRP A 973 5.67 24.57 11.11
N TRP A 974 6.04 25.85 11.11
CA TRP A 974 5.88 26.75 9.98
C TRP A 974 7.23 27.33 9.51
N ASP A 975 7.81 26.69 8.49
CA ASP A 975 9.15 26.97 7.94
C ASP A 975 9.14 27.41 6.46
N ASP A 976 8.05 27.20 5.72
CA ASP A 976 7.96 27.49 4.29
C ASP A 976 6.91 28.58 3.99
N ALA A 977 7.39 29.78 3.66
CA ALA A 977 6.56 30.88 3.16
C ALA A 977 6.60 30.92 1.63
N LYS A 978 5.49 30.50 1.01
CA LYS A 978 5.36 30.40 -0.45
C LYS A 978 5.30 31.76 -1.18
N SER A 979 5.21 32.86 -0.44
CA SER A 979 5.23 34.22 -0.98
C SER A 979 5.94 35.17 -0.02
N ALA A 980 6.49 36.26 -0.56
CA ALA A 980 7.17 37.30 0.21
C ALA A 980 6.28 37.91 1.31
N ASP A 981 4.98 38.10 1.02
CA ASP A 981 4.03 38.65 1.98
C ASP A 981 3.81 37.72 3.19
N ILE A 982 3.77 36.41 2.96
CA ILE A 982 3.59 35.40 4.02
C ILE A 982 4.86 35.32 4.89
N GLU A 983 6.04 35.49 4.28
CA GLU A 983 7.31 35.51 5.02
C GLU A 983 7.41 36.76 5.90
N ALA A 984 7.00 37.93 5.39
CA ALA A 984 6.97 39.16 6.18
C ALA A 984 6.04 39.04 7.42
N ILE A 985 4.87 38.41 7.26
CA ILE A 985 3.96 38.11 8.36
C ILE A 985 4.62 37.16 9.38
N ARG A 986 5.32 36.13 8.89
CA ARG A 986 6.02 35.16 9.74
C ARG A 986 7.15 35.80 10.55
N GLN A 987 7.99 36.63 9.94
CA GLN A 987 9.08 37.33 10.62
C GLN A 987 8.56 38.29 11.69
N THR A 988 7.55 39.10 11.35
CA THR A 988 6.89 40.00 12.31
C THR A 988 6.30 39.22 13.50
N ALA A 989 5.78 38.01 13.25
CA ALA A 989 5.24 37.16 14.31
C ALA A 989 6.35 36.56 15.19
N LEU A 990 7.47 36.12 14.62
CA LEU A 990 8.65 35.62 15.35
C LEU A 990 9.23 36.68 16.28
N GLU A 991 9.37 37.92 15.80
CA GLU A 991 9.77 39.06 16.62
C GLU A 991 8.81 39.30 17.78
N ARG A 992 7.50 39.31 17.50
CA ARG A 992 6.46 39.53 18.52
C ARG A 992 6.46 38.50 19.63
N ILE A 993 6.73 37.23 19.31
CA ILE A 993 6.78 36.15 20.30
C ILE A 993 8.18 35.96 20.92
N GLY A 994 9.14 36.84 20.60
CA GLY A 994 10.48 36.85 21.19
C GLY A 994 11.40 35.74 20.68
N LEU A 995 11.16 35.22 19.47
CA LEU A 995 11.91 34.13 18.85
C LEU A 995 12.78 34.58 17.65
N SER A 996 12.97 35.88 17.43
CA SER A 996 13.95 36.34 16.43
C SER A 996 15.37 36.17 16.99
N ARG A 997 16.24 35.50 16.22
CA ARG A 997 17.69 35.42 16.48
C ARG A 997 18.43 35.90 15.24
N GLU A 998 19.48 36.69 15.45
CA GLU A 998 20.29 37.31 14.38
C GLU A 998 21.24 36.31 13.68
N ASP A 999 21.43 35.10 14.24
CA ASP A 999 22.36 34.12 13.69
C ASP A 999 21.66 32.90 13.07
N THR A 1000 22.03 32.63 11.83
CA THR A 1000 21.60 31.52 10.97
C THR A 1000 22.01 30.16 11.54
N GLU A 1001 21.08 29.46 12.20
CA GLU A 1001 21.05 27.99 12.26
C GLU A 1001 19.61 27.50 12.51
N ILE A 1002 19.19 26.52 11.72
CA ILE A 1002 17.80 26.06 11.52
C ILE A 1002 17.43 25.10 12.66
N ASP A 1003 17.03 25.60 13.82
CA ASP A 1003 16.17 24.85 14.75
C ASP A 1003 15.37 25.80 15.66
N VAL A 1004 14.15 26.13 15.23
CA VAL A 1004 13.25 27.12 15.87
C VAL A 1004 12.38 26.50 16.97
N GLU A 1005 12.59 25.23 17.34
CA GLU A 1005 11.72 24.56 18.33
C GLU A 1005 11.99 25.04 19.75
N VAL A 1006 10.97 25.69 20.33
CA VAL A 1006 10.91 26.01 21.74
C VAL A 1006 10.53 24.77 22.56
N LYS A 1007 11.25 24.48 23.66
CA LYS A 1007 11.04 23.31 24.53
C LYS A 1007 10.84 23.71 26.00
N GLY A 1008 10.27 22.82 26.81
CA GLY A 1008 10.16 23.01 28.26
C GLY A 1008 9.21 24.15 28.66
N SER A 1009 9.65 25.04 29.56
CA SER A 1009 8.81 26.10 30.12
C SER A 1009 8.34 27.13 29.10
N GLU A 1010 9.19 27.48 28.13
CA GLU A 1010 8.85 28.44 27.07
C GLU A 1010 7.75 27.88 26.13
N LEU A 1011 7.75 26.55 25.89
CA LEU A 1011 6.67 25.87 25.19
C LEU A 1011 5.40 25.86 26.05
N GLY A 1012 5.54 25.68 27.37
CA GLY A 1012 4.46 25.82 28.34
C GLY A 1012 3.77 27.19 28.28
N ASP A 1013 4.54 28.27 28.13
CA ASP A 1013 4.01 29.63 27.99
C ASP A 1013 3.25 29.83 26.67
N ALA A 1014 3.78 29.32 25.56
CA ALA A 1014 3.10 29.34 24.27
C ALA A 1014 1.77 28.57 24.33
N VAL A 1015 1.77 27.36 24.89
CA VAL A 1015 0.55 26.57 25.13
C VAL A 1015 -0.42 27.33 26.02
N SER A 1016 0.05 27.97 27.09
CA SER A 1016 -0.80 28.76 27.99
C SER A 1016 -1.50 29.92 27.26
N ARG A 1017 -0.78 30.65 26.40
CA ARG A 1017 -1.38 31.71 25.56
C ARG A 1017 -2.44 31.15 24.61
N THR A 1018 -2.15 30.06 23.91
CA THR A 1018 -3.11 29.40 23.01
C THR A 1018 -4.36 28.92 23.76
N VAL A 1019 -4.21 28.32 24.94
CA VAL A 1019 -5.34 27.86 25.76
C VAL A 1019 -6.16 29.05 26.28
N LYS A 1020 -5.54 30.19 26.62
CA LYS A 1020 -6.26 31.43 26.94
C LYS A 1020 -7.09 31.93 25.77
N HIS A 1021 -6.57 31.88 24.53
CA HIS A 1021 -7.34 32.25 23.34
C HIS A 1021 -8.54 31.31 23.12
N ILE A 1022 -8.36 30.00 23.30
CA ILE A 1022 -9.45 29.01 23.23
C ILE A 1022 -10.54 29.33 24.27
N ALA A 1023 -10.13 29.64 25.51
CA ALA A 1023 -11.05 30.00 26.58
C ALA A 1023 -11.81 31.30 26.29
N HIS A 1024 -11.11 32.35 25.84
CA HIS A 1024 -11.72 33.62 25.48
C HIS A 1024 -12.74 33.46 24.35
N ILE A 1025 -12.43 32.67 23.31
CA ILE A 1025 -13.40 32.35 22.26
C ILE A 1025 -14.62 31.65 22.87
N TYR A 1026 -14.44 30.63 23.71
CA TYR A 1026 -15.57 29.91 24.33
C TYR A 1026 -16.45 30.80 25.21
N GLU A 1027 -15.86 31.73 25.94
CA GLU A 1027 -16.55 32.70 26.78
C GLU A 1027 -17.40 33.68 25.95
N SER A 1028 -16.93 34.04 24.76
CA SER A 1028 -17.66 34.95 23.87
C SER A 1028 -18.78 34.29 23.07
N LEU A 1029 -18.82 32.95 23.02
CA LEU A 1029 -19.83 32.22 22.27
C LEU A 1029 -21.25 32.44 22.85
N PRO A 1030 -22.25 32.70 22.00
CA PRO A 1030 -23.65 32.65 22.42
C PRO A 1030 -24.04 31.26 22.93
N ARG A 1031 -25.05 31.20 23.81
CA ARG A 1031 -25.65 29.93 24.25
C ARG A 1031 -26.10 29.07 23.07
N CYS A 1032 -26.02 27.76 23.22
CA CYS A 1032 -26.36 26.78 22.20
C CYS A 1032 -25.46 26.84 20.95
N THR A 1033 -24.18 27.19 21.15
CA THR A 1033 -23.15 27.14 20.12
C THR A 1033 -22.29 25.91 20.31
N ALA A 1034 -22.13 25.10 19.28
CA ALA A 1034 -21.16 24.00 19.31
C ALA A 1034 -19.76 24.55 19.03
N PHE A 1035 -18.80 24.19 19.88
CA PHE A 1035 -17.41 24.59 19.77
C PHE A 1035 -16.53 23.38 19.58
N ILE A 1036 -15.81 23.33 18.45
CA ILE A 1036 -14.96 22.22 18.07
C ILE A 1036 -13.57 22.74 17.79
N VAL A 1037 -12.60 22.30 18.59
CA VAL A 1037 -11.18 22.67 18.45
C VAL A 1037 -10.42 21.45 17.95
N TYR A 1038 -9.53 21.59 16.97
CA TYR A 1038 -8.74 20.47 16.45
C TYR A 1038 -7.37 20.89 15.95
N SER A 1039 -6.36 20.02 16.08
CA SER A 1039 -4.98 20.37 15.70
C SER A 1039 -4.68 20.25 14.21
N GLY A 1040 -5.43 19.40 13.49
CA GLY A 1040 -5.10 19.04 12.12
C GLY A 1040 -4.12 17.86 12.10
N THR A 1041 -2.82 18.15 12.07
CA THR A 1041 -1.75 17.13 12.06
C THR A 1041 -0.99 17.10 13.39
N GLY A 1042 -0.22 16.04 13.60
CA GLY A 1042 0.91 15.98 14.53
C GLY A 1042 2.16 16.59 13.90
N ASP A 1043 3.34 16.25 14.42
CA ASP A 1043 4.61 16.89 14.04
C ASP A 1043 5.02 16.67 12.58
N PRO A 1044 5.01 17.71 11.71
CA PRO A 1044 5.33 17.57 10.30
C PRO A 1044 6.83 17.71 9.99
N ARG A 1045 7.67 18.07 10.96
CA ARG A 1045 9.08 18.44 10.70
C ARG A 1045 9.88 17.28 10.11
N GLU A 1046 9.71 16.09 10.66
CA GLU A 1046 10.44 14.91 10.18
C GLU A 1046 10.01 14.51 8.76
N ILE A 1047 8.73 14.67 8.41
CA ILE A 1047 8.26 14.48 7.04
C ILE A 1047 8.94 15.45 6.11
N ARG A 1048 9.01 16.74 6.47
CA ARG A 1048 9.66 17.76 5.63
C ARG A 1048 11.14 17.50 5.47
N ARG A 1049 11.84 17.15 6.55
CA ARG A 1049 13.27 16.77 6.51
C ARG A 1049 13.50 15.61 5.54
N LEU A 1050 12.69 14.56 5.65
CA LEU A 1050 12.78 13.38 4.79
C LEU A 1050 12.33 13.66 3.35
N GLN A 1051 11.35 14.53 3.12
CA GLN A 1051 10.95 14.97 1.78
C GLN A 1051 12.03 15.83 1.12
N ALA A 1052 12.70 16.71 1.87
CA ALA A 1052 13.84 17.48 1.40
C ALA A 1052 15.02 16.56 1.07
N MET A 1053 15.33 15.58 1.93
CA MET A 1053 16.31 14.53 1.65
C MET A 1053 15.94 13.72 0.41
N GLN A 1054 14.67 13.35 0.23
CA GLN A 1054 14.20 12.64 -0.95
C GLN A 1054 14.36 13.49 -2.21
N GLN A 1055 14.05 14.78 -2.14
CA GLN A 1055 14.20 15.71 -3.25
C GLN A 1055 15.67 15.92 -3.59
N GLN A 1056 16.54 16.00 -2.58
CA GLN A 1056 17.99 16.09 -2.75
C GLN A 1056 18.56 14.80 -3.34
N TYR A 1057 18.17 13.62 -2.83
CA TYR A 1057 18.52 12.34 -3.45
C TYR A 1057 18.05 12.28 -4.89
N ARG A 1058 16.81 12.66 -5.21
CA ARG A 1058 16.32 12.67 -6.60
C ARG A 1058 17.16 13.59 -7.48
N ARG A 1059 17.58 14.74 -6.95
CA ARG A 1059 18.47 15.70 -7.65
C ARG A 1059 19.87 15.14 -7.86
N GLU A 1060 20.44 14.46 -6.86
CA GLU A 1060 21.81 13.94 -6.90
C GLU A 1060 21.93 12.58 -7.60
N TYR A 1061 20.97 11.68 -7.42
CA TYR A 1061 20.88 10.38 -8.11
C TYR A 1061 20.82 10.54 -9.64
N GLN A 1062 20.26 11.66 -10.10
CA GLN A 1062 20.23 12.01 -11.52
C GLN A 1062 21.59 12.49 -12.06
N THR A 1063 22.57 12.82 -11.20
CA THR A 1063 23.84 13.47 -11.59
C THR A 1063 25.10 12.82 -11.02
N LYS A 1064 24.99 11.93 -10.04
CA LYS A 1064 26.11 11.30 -9.33
C LYS A 1064 25.88 9.80 -9.16
N ASN A 1065 26.95 9.02 -9.23
CA ASN A 1065 26.93 7.59 -8.90
C ASN A 1065 26.59 7.38 -7.42
N TRP A 1066 26.03 6.20 -7.10
CA TRP A 1066 25.55 5.81 -5.77
C TRP A 1066 26.53 6.12 -4.62
N ASP A 1067 27.82 5.89 -4.85
CA ASP A 1067 28.87 6.10 -3.84
C ASP A 1067 29.18 7.58 -3.55
N ASN A 1068 28.82 8.48 -4.48
CA ASN A 1068 29.08 9.91 -4.40
C ASN A 1068 27.83 10.73 -4.02
N LEU A 1069 26.72 10.07 -3.69
CA LEU A 1069 25.51 10.74 -3.22
C LEU A 1069 25.73 11.28 -1.80
N SER A 1070 25.42 12.56 -1.59
CA SER A 1070 25.44 13.14 -0.24
C SER A 1070 24.31 12.60 0.64
N VAL A 1071 23.20 12.20 0.02
CA VAL A 1071 22.03 11.59 0.66
C VAL A 1071 21.70 10.31 -0.09
N LYS A 1072 21.72 9.18 0.61
CA LYS A 1072 21.26 7.88 0.07
C LYS A 1072 19.79 7.70 0.44
N TRP A 1073 18.97 7.30 -0.53
CA TRP A 1073 17.54 7.04 -0.31
C TRP A 1073 17.26 5.56 -0.52
N THR A 1074 17.21 4.83 0.58
CA THR A 1074 17.03 3.38 0.63
C THR A 1074 15.66 3.03 1.24
N ASP A 1075 15.40 1.74 1.44
CA ASP A 1075 14.23 1.28 2.19
C ASP A 1075 14.17 1.87 3.61
N THR A 1076 15.31 2.21 4.21
CA THR A 1076 15.38 2.85 5.53
C THR A 1076 14.71 4.22 5.51
N GLU A 1077 15.06 5.08 4.55
CA GLU A 1077 14.47 6.41 4.40
C GLU A 1077 13.01 6.35 3.97
N ILE A 1078 12.63 5.37 3.13
CA ILE A 1078 11.24 5.12 2.76
C ILE A 1078 10.40 4.73 3.99
N GLN A 1079 10.93 3.84 4.84
CA GLN A 1079 10.27 3.44 6.09
C GLN A 1079 10.23 4.60 7.09
N ALA A 1080 11.31 5.37 7.22
CA ALA A 1080 11.35 6.56 8.05
C ALA A 1080 10.31 7.59 7.61
N LEU A 1081 10.17 7.84 6.30
CA LEU A 1081 9.18 8.77 5.75
C LEU A 1081 7.76 8.26 6.02
N SER A 1082 7.53 6.96 5.84
CA SER A 1082 6.25 6.35 6.15
C SER A 1082 5.91 6.41 7.64
N LYS A 1083 6.89 6.18 8.54
CA LYS A 1083 6.71 6.28 9.99
C LYS A 1083 6.41 7.72 10.39
N ALA A 1084 7.19 8.69 9.91
CA ALA A 1084 6.97 10.12 10.13
C ALA A 1084 5.57 10.54 9.63
N CYS A 1085 5.16 10.05 8.45
CA CYS A 1085 3.81 10.24 7.93
C CYS A 1085 2.74 9.61 8.82
N GLN A 1086 2.97 8.45 9.44
CA GLN A 1086 2.01 7.85 10.36
C GLN A 1086 1.89 8.63 11.67
N GLU A 1087 3.01 9.09 12.23
CA GLU A 1087 3.06 9.87 13.46
C GLU A 1087 2.42 11.25 13.29
N ALA A 1088 2.76 11.98 12.22
CA ALA A 1088 2.18 13.29 11.93
C ALA A 1088 0.69 13.25 11.55
N ARG A 1089 0.10 12.07 11.33
CA ARG A 1089 -1.35 11.96 11.15
C ARG A 1089 -2.11 12.08 12.46
N ASN A 1090 -1.45 11.80 13.58
CA ASN A 1090 -2.08 11.83 14.89
C ASN A 1090 -2.30 13.27 15.30
N GLY A 1091 -3.56 13.64 15.52
CA GLY A 1091 -3.95 14.94 16.03
C GLY A 1091 -4.86 14.80 17.24
N VAL A 1092 -5.29 15.94 17.78
CA VAL A 1092 -6.26 16.01 18.87
C VAL A 1092 -7.45 16.86 18.48
N ALA A 1093 -8.62 16.54 19.05
CA ALA A 1093 -9.81 17.37 18.97
C ALA A 1093 -10.53 17.48 20.33
N PHE A 1094 -11.27 18.58 20.49
CA PHE A 1094 -12.10 18.89 21.63
C PHE A 1094 -13.48 19.29 21.12
N ILE A 1095 -14.52 18.85 21.82
CA ILE A 1095 -15.90 19.07 21.42
C ILE A 1095 -16.68 19.50 22.65
N GLY A 1096 -17.36 20.64 22.55
CA GLY A 1096 -18.18 21.19 23.62
C GLY A 1096 -19.38 21.95 23.06
N VAL A 1097 -20.33 22.26 23.93
CA VAL A 1097 -21.45 23.15 23.65
C VAL A 1097 -21.47 24.24 24.74
N LYS A 1098 -21.59 25.49 24.34
CA LYS A 1098 -21.74 26.64 25.26
C LYS A 1098 -23.17 26.78 25.75
#